data_AF-A0A934I7K5-F1
#
_entry.id   AF-A0A934I7K5-F1
#
_cell.length_a   1.000
_cell.length_b   1.000
_cell.length_c   1.000
_cell.angle_alpha   90.00
_cell.angle_beta   90.00
_cell.angle_gamma   90.00
#
_symmetry.space_group_name_H-M   'P 1'
#
loop_
_entity.id
_entity.type
_entity.pdbx_description
1 polymer ?
#
loop_
_entity_poly.entity_id
_entity_poly.type
_entity_poly.pdbx_seq_one_letter_code
_entity_poly.pdbx_strand_id
1 'polypeptide(L)'
;METPQLRVGRRALAGIVTVSLITAGIGVIGEATAMPAPTPQSTSTADTASIVVTDAFTWSSGGTVLRTEVTGFPAGAVLSAQVDDTAQKWDIGGGNLVDTVTAEDGSYKGTVYTLSTSRLTAGQEHTLRVSDGENSVTTVYRSHPRITVHDPDSGSETAPRPGTAVAVEVFNLPEGAVIDHVGIEGHSGNLLPAPVTVPENRRVRTTAVSIPADPTITGEPITVGYTVDGGAPLRTNGPVVAPLNDPYGGEGFDVTVGELPRGLYQSVYSARQGALFVTRTHFDRETRSPSAIMKVDPETLEVLGEVEPAEPAEGDYKAYKAFGIGIDDDNGLLWVTNTMGGTVAVYDADDLSLIHQFPVVDGGHPRSVVVDSATHRVYVTSPYSRDDSWITVYDGSDPTAPTKVGTIPLPEGFTRPMDAAYDQSTHTLYTVSLDKPAALRINVDDPSDAEVYQLDTRVMRRGSGAALDIGRGHLAVANQDTGNALIIDLESGDVLADVATGDKAVAAVYEPVTDLFYVSNRDGGTVTAIDADTLIPVANLDAGAKPNHISFNGDGTIYVTNKRSWGNGDIGTDQLHSYRANRLALVRLAGLRQAFHEIRKDRDAARDALAETHRELAEVREQLTAAENAAKAEKTRAEEAEEALAEAAAEHAADTAELEQRLAAAREALAAAEDKVAALTATLATTESGLATAEQAHAALETALSAAERARTEAEKTAADATTRAERAEAARIEAEAAAELAEQARIRAEDARDAAVADRDSARAAGSSTGAFAGILTVLAVLAALGGLLHQLFLGHIQFPGR
;
A
#
# COMPACT_ATOMS: atom_id res chain seq x y z
N MET A 1 -57.13 -13.31 -21.06
CA MET A 1 -58.26 -13.22 -20.11
C MET A 1 -58.15 -14.46 -19.23
N GLU A 2 -57.81 -14.46 -17.96
CA GLU A 2 -57.62 -13.45 -16.92
C GLU A 2 -56.47 -13.94 -16.01
N THR A 3 -55.83 -13.00 -15.34
CA THR A 3 -54.80 -13.17 -14.30
C THR A 3 -55.29 -14.02 -13.10
N PRO A 4 -54.42 -14.82 -12.49
CA PRO A 4 -54.54 -15.15 -11.07
C PRO A 4 -53.43 -14.48 -10.26
N GLN A 5 -53.86 -13.95 -9.12
CA GLN A 5 -53.12 -13.12 -8.20
C GLN A 5 -52.07 -13.90 -7.40
N LEU A 6 -50.86 -13.32 -7.27
CA LEU A 6 -49.92 -13.71 -6.22
C LEU A 6 -50.08 -12.77 -5.02
N ARG A 7 -50.29 -13.37 -3.85
CA ARG A 7 -50.33 -12.71 -2.54
C ARG A 7 -48.98 -12.05 -2.23
N VAL A 8 -48.98 -10.73 -2.07
CA VAL A 8 -47.86 -9.98 -1.50
C VAL A 8 -47.97 -10.00 0.03
N GLY A 9 -47.10 -10.78 0.68
CA GLY A 9 -46.84 -10.71 2.11
C GLY A 9 -45.67 -9.76 2.37
N ARG A 10 -45.91 -8.72 3.18
CA ARG A 10 -44.98 -7.64 3.52
C ARG A 10 -43.67 -8.14 4.16
N ARG A 11 -42.54 -7.82 3.52
CA ARG A 11 -41.30 -7.34 4.16
C ARG A 11 -40.64 -6.34 3.20
N ALA A 12 -40.98 -5.07 3.37
CA ALA A 12 -40.19 -3.97 2.84
C ALA A 12 -39.16 -3.61 3.91
N LEU A 13 -37.90 -3.99 3.71
CA LEU A 13 -36.78 -3.20 4.18
C LEU A 13 -36.08 -2.69 2.92
N ALA A 14 -35.99 -1.37 2.85
CA ALA A 14 -35.43 -0.63 1.73
C ALA A 14 -33.94 -0.96 1.59
N GLY A 15 -33.54 -1.47 0.43
CA GLY A 15 -32.17 -1.33 -0.05
C GLY A 15 -31.95 0.12 -0.46
N ILE A 16 -31.07 0.82 0.26
CA ILE A 16 -30.48 2.06 -0.22
C ILE A 16 -29.31 1.64 -1.09
N VAL A 17 -29.48 1.79 -2.41
CA VAL A 17 -28.39 1.77 -3.39
C VAL A 17 -27.78 3.17 -3.36
N THR A 18 -26.58 3.31 -2.80
CA THR A 18 -25.79 4.54 -2.95
C THR A 18 -25.01 4.44 -4.25
N VAL A 19 -25.53 5.08 -5.30
CA VAL A 19 -24.75 5.39 -6.51
C VAL A 19 -23.91 6.63 -6.18
N SER A 20 -22.61 6.47 -5.96
CA SER A 20 -21.67 7.59 -5.85
C SER A 20 -21.43 8.19 -7.23
N LEU A 21 -22.20 9.22 -7.58
CA LEU A 21 -21.84 10.16 -8.64
C LEU A 21 -21.07 11.32 -7.99
N ILE A 22 -19.74 11.29 -8.12
CA ILE A 22 -18.88 12.42 -7.82
C ILE A 22 -19.09 13.44 -8.94
N THR A 23 -19.87 14.48 -8.66
CA THR A 23 -19.83 15.71 -9.44
C THR A 23 -19.28 16.80 -8.53
N ALA A 24 -18.09 17.27 -8.88
CA ALA A 24 -17.39 18.34 -8.20
C ALA A 24 -18.20 19.63 -8.16
N GLY A 25 -18.14 20.32 -7.03
CA GLY A 25 -18.62 21.69 -6.89
C GLY A 25 -18.77 22.08 -5.43
N ILE A 26 -17.76 22.79 -4.91
CA ILE A 26 -17.84 24.01 -4.07
C ILE A 26 -16.38 24.42 -3.76
N GLY A 27 -15.93 25.59 -4.25
CA GLY A 27 -14.70 26.29 -3.81
C GLY A 27 -14.98 27.21 -2.61
N VAL A 28 -14.03 27.86 -1.93
CA VAL A 28 -12.64 28.24 -2.26
C VAL A 28 -11.85 28.39 -0.95
N ILE A 29 -10.71 27.71 -0.87
CA ILE A 29 -9.45 28.19 -0.28
C ILE A 29 -8.39 27.89 -1.36
N GLY A 30 -7.26 28.59 -1.39
CA GLY A 30 -6.21 28.41 -2.42
C GLY A 30 -5.58 27.02 -2.42
N GLU A 31 -6.31 26.02 -2.93
CA GLU A 31 -5.85 24.66 -3.13
C GLU A 31 -4.74 24.64 -4.18
N ALA A 32 -3.62 24.01 -3.83
CA ALA A 32 -2.73 23.47 -4.84
C ALA A 32 -3.49 22.34 -5.57
N THR A 33 -4.03 22.64 -6.75
CA THR A 33 -4.79 21.68 -7.53
C THR A 33 -3.86 20.60 -8.06
N ALA A 34 -4.25 19.32 -7.94
CA ALA A 34 -3.70 18.29 -8.82
C ALA A 34 -3.87 18.76 -10.27
N MET A 35 -2.89 18.50 -11.15
CA MET A 35 -3.00 18.94 -12.54
C MET A 35 -4.31 18.41 -13.14
N PRO A 36 -5.25 19.28 -13.57
CA PRO A 36 -6.51 18.82 -14.09
C PRO A 36 -6.27 17.96 -15.33
N ALA A 37 -6.82 16.74 -15.34
CA ALA A 37 -6.78 15.90 -16.53
C ALA A 37 -7.43 16.66 -17.69
N PRO A 38 -6.82 16.67 -18.90
CA PRO A 38 -7.46 17.28 -20.05
C PRO A 38 -8.82 16.61 -20.28
N THR A 39 -9.85 17.40 -20.57
CA THR A 39 -11.14 16.87 -21.01
C THR A 39 -10.87 15.98 -22.23
N PRO A 40 -11.18 14.66 -22.20
CA PRO A 40 -10.79 13.76 -23.27
C PRO A 40 -11.49 14.20 -24.57
N GLN A 41 -10.73 14.82 -25.46
CA GLN A 41 -11.12 15.09 -26.84
C GLN A 41 -10.40 14.09 -27.72
N SER A 42 -11.02 12.92 -27.91
CA SER A 42 -10.58 11.96 -28.91
C SER A 42 -11.08 12.41 -30.28
N THR A 43 -10.16 12.62 -31.22
CA THR A 43 -10.51 12.78 -32.63
C THR A 43 -10.20 11.48 -33.33
N SER A 44 -11.21 10.84 -33.90
CA SER A 44 -11.09 9.52 -34.53
C SER A 44 -11.60 9.57 -35.96
N THR A 45 -10.93 8.85 -36.85
CA THR A 45 -11.45 8.55 -38.19
C THR A 45 -12.24 7.23 -38.20
N ALA A 46 -12.27 6.50 -37.08
CA ALA A 46 -13.09 5.30 -36.85
C ALA A 46 -14.15 5.57 -35.77
N ASP A 47 -15.43 5.30 -36.07
CA ASP A 47 -16.58 5.68 -35.23
C ASP A 47 -16.58 5.09 -33.80
N THR A 48 -15.75 4.07 -33.52
CA THR A 48 -15.74 3.35 -32.23
C THR A 48 -14.36 3.31 -31.54
N ALA A 49 -13.31 3.80 -32.18
CA ALA A 49 -11.96 3.71 -31.63
C ALA A 49 -11.71 4.75 -30.52
N SER A 50 -11.06 4.33 -29.43
CA SER A 50 -10.66 5.22 -28.35
C SER A 50 -9.27 4.90 -27.80
N ILE A 51 -8.63 5.92 -27.21
CA ILE A 51 -7.38 5.80 -26.48
C ILE A 51 -7.60 6.34 -25.07
N VAL A 52 -7.14 5.60 -24.07
CA VAL A 52 -6.98 6.08 -22.70
C VAL A 52 -5.51 6.02 -22.34
N VAL A 53 -4.92 7.19 -22.02
CA VAL A 53 -3.60 7.26 -21.39
C VAL A 53 -3.82 7.26 -19.89
N THR A 54 -3.50 6.14 -19.25
CA THR A 54 -3.72 5.93 -17.80
C THR A 54 -2.60 6.51 -16.95
N ASP A 55 -1.42 6.70 -17.54
CA ASP A 55 -0.23 7.17 -16.84
C ASP A 55 0.81 7.72 -17.85
N ALA A 56 1.55 8.76 -17.48
CA ALA A 56 2.53 9.40 -18.36
C ALA A 56 3.67 10.07 -17.58
N PHE A 57 4.87 9.45 -17.56
CA PHE A 57 6.02 9.95 -16.78
C PHE A 57 7.38 9.61 -17.41
N THR A 58 8.41 10.37 -17.07
CA THR A 58 9.78 10.18 -17.59
C THR A 58 10.62 9.27 -16.68
N TRP A 59 11.35 8.33 -17.29
CA TRP A 59 12.28 7.44 -16.60
C TRP A 59 13.62 8.13 -16.32
N SER A 60 14.42 7.59 -15.40
CA SER A 60 15.75 8.12 -15.05
C SER A 60 16.74 8.07 -16.22
N SER A 61 16.50 7.23 -17.21
CA SER A 61 17.23 7.14 -18.48
C SER A 61 16.85 8.23 -19.50
N GLY A 62 15.79 9.01 -19.23
CA GLY A 62 15.35 10.15 -20.04
C GLY A 62 14.28 9.85 -21.10
N GLY A 63 13.81 8.59 -21.24
CA GLY A 63 12.64 8.26 -22.07
C GLY A 63 11.32 8.48 -21.33
N THR A 64 10.24 8.82 -22.02
CA THR A 64 8.90 8.95 -21.40
C THR A 64 8.05 7.73 -21.68
N VAL A 65 7.37 7.25 -20.65
CA VAL A 65 6.52 6.06 -20.66
C VAL A 65 5.08 6.54 -20.66
N LEU A 66 4.29 6.09 -21.64
CA LEU A 66 2.84 6.31 -21.70
C LEU A 66 2.14 4.96 -21.54
N ARG A 67 1.39 4.78 -20.46
CA ARG A 67 0.56 3.59 -20.28
C ARG A 67 -0.76 3.80 -21.02
N THR A 68 -0.98 3.00 -22.04
CA THR A 68 -2.00 3.24 -23.04
C THR A 68 -2.93 2.04 -23.16
N GLU A 69 -4.22 2.30 -23.09
CA GLU A 69 -5.26 1.36 -23.47
C GLU A 69 -5.93 1.87 -24.75
N VAL A 70 -6.03 1.01 -25.75
CA VAL A 70 -6.63 1.30 -27.05
C VAL A 70 -7.77 0.32 -27.25
N THR A 71 -8.93 0.79 -27.70
CA THR A 71 -10.10 -0.05 -27.99
C THR A 71 -10.79 0.39 -29.27
N GLY A 72 -11.64 -0.46 -29.83
CA GLY A 72 -12.51 -0.13 -30.97
C GLY A 72 -11.83 -0.12 -32.33
N PHE A 73 -10.64 -0.72 -32.44
CA PHE A 73 -10.05 -1.08 -33.73
C PHE A 73 -10.59 -2.43 -34.22
N PRO A 74 -10.48 -2.75 -35.52
CA PRO A 74 -10.79 -4.10 -36.00
C PRO A 74 -9.95 -5.17 -35.31
N ALA A 75 -10.56 -6.31 -34.99
CA ALA A 75 -9.83 -7.47 -34.46
C ALA A 75 -8.70 -7.88 -35.42
N GLY A 76 -7.49 -8.01 -34.88
CA GLY A 76 -6.26 -8.30 -35.63
C GLY A 76 -5.58 -7.06 -36.27
N ALA A 77 -6.03 -5.84 -36.00
CA ALA A 77 -5.41 -4.62 -36.54
C ALA A 77 -3.97 -4.44 -36.04
N VAL A 78 -3.07 -3.99 -36.93
CA VAL A 78 -1.66 -3.72 -36.62
C VAL A 78 -1.48 -2.24 -36.31
N LEU A 79 -1.26 -1.91 -35.04
CA LEU A 79 -1.27 -0.56 -34.51
C LEU A 79 0.14 0.04 -34.44
N SER A 80 0.30 1.27 -34.92
CA SER A 80 1.48 2.12 -34.75
C SER A 80 1.17 3.30 -33.83
N ALA A 81 2.17 3.84 -33.13
CA ALA A 81 2.02 4.97 -32.21
C ALA A 81 2.88 6.18 -32.60
N GLN A 82 2.31 7.38 -32.48
CA GLN A 82 3.00 8.66 -32.67
C GLN A 82 2.72 9.59 -31.50
N VAL A 83 3.75 10.28 -31.02
CA VAL A 83 3.64 11.34 -30.01
C VAL A 83 4.10 12.64 -30.64
N ASP A 84 3.24 13.67 -30.63
CA ASP A 84 3.49 14.97 -31.29
C ASP A 84 4.05 14.80 -32.70
N ASP A 85 3.33 14.01 -33.50
CA ASP A 85 3.66 13.64 -34.89
C ASP A 85 4.99 12.89 -35.08
N THR A 86 5.65 12.48 -33.98
CA THR A 86 6.90 11.71 -34.00
C THR A 86 6.61 10.24 -33.72
N ALA A 87 7.01 9.34 -34.61
CA ALA A 87 6.85 7.90 -34.43
C ALA A 87 7.56 7.40 -33.15
N GLN A 88 6.84 6.59 -32.38
CA GLN A 88 7.33 5.99 -31.14
C GLN A 88 7.26 4.46 -31.20
N LYS A 89 7.86 3.82 -30.20
CA LYS A 89 7.87 2.36 -30.08
C LYS A 89 6.85 1.92 -29.05
N TRP A 90 6.32 0.73 -29.22
CA TRP A 90 5.61 0.01 -28.16
C TRP A 90 6.61 -0.78 -27.33
N ASP A 91 6.54 -0.68 -26.02
CA ASP A 91 7.21 -1.61 -25.10
C ASP A 91 6.25 -2.75 -24.77
N ILE A 92 6.55 -3.94 -25.28
CA ILE A 92 5.79 -5.17 -25.04
C ILE A 92 6.24 -5.90 -23.76
N GLY A 93 7.08 -5.25 -22.95
CA GLY A 93 7.55 -5.74 -21.66
C GLY A 93 9.07 -5.86 -21.60
N GLY A 94 9.65 -5.38 -20.50
CA GLY A 94 11.08 -5.53 -20.20
C GLY A 94 12.02 -4.67 -21.05
N GLY A 95 11.51 -3.61 -21.70
CA GLY A 95 12.29 -2.76 -22.59
C GLY A 95 12.42 -3.31 -24.02
N ASN A 96 11.59 -4.29 -24.39
CA ASN A 96 11.53 -4.83 -25.74
C ASN A 96 10.69 -3.90 -26.61
N LEU A 97 11.37 -3.05 -27.38
CA LEU A 97 10.74 -2.01 -28.18
C LEU A 97 10.42 -2.49 -29.60
N VAL A 98 9.15 -2.44 -29.99
CA VAL A 98 8.66 -2.80 -31.33
C VAL A 98 7.98 -1.62 -32.01
N ASP A 99 7.94 -1.61 -33.34
CA ASP A 99 7.27 -0.54 -34.12
C ASP A 99 5.75 -0.61 -34.06
N THR A 100 5.21 -1.83 -33.98
CA THR A 100 3.77 -2.08 -34.05
C THR A 100 3.35 -3.21 -33.14
N VAL A 101 2.09 -3.19 -32.72
CA VAL A 101 1.43 -4.23 -31.90
C VAL A 101 0.12 -4.65 -32.56
N THR A 102 -0.39 -5.83 -32.24
CA THR A 102 -1.66 -6.32 -32.79
C THR A 102 -2.77 -6.18 -31.76
N ALA A 103 -3.90 -5.59 -32.15
CA ALA A 103 -5.11 -5.53 -31.33
C ALA A 103 -5.97 -6.77 -31.60
N GLU A 104 -5.72 -7.88 -30.89
CA GLU A 104 -6.28 -9.21 -31.22
C GLU A 104 -7.80 -9.25 -31.19
N ASP A 105 -8.41 -8.69 -30.15
CA ASP A 105 -9.87 -8.61 -29.97
C ASP A 105 -10.44 -7.22 -30.34
N GLY A 106 -9.63 -6.39 -31.02
CA GLY A 106 -9.95 -4.98 -31.29
C GLY A 106 -9.53 -4.04 -30.16
N SER A 107 -8.85 -4.56 -29.14
CA SER A 107 -8.21 -3.78 -28.08
C SER A 107 -6.72 -4.11 -27.94
N TYR A 108 -5.98 -3.18 -27.35
CA TYR A 108 -4.60 -3.40 -26.94
C TYR A 108 -4.27 -2.56 -25.71
N LYS A 109 -3.72 -3.20 -24.66
CA LYS A 109 -3.23 -2.53 -23.46
C LYS A 109 -1.73 -2.71 -23.36
N GLY A 110 -0.99 -1.62 -23.39
CA GLY A 110 0.46 -1.66 -23.37
C GLY A 110 1.10 -0.30 -23.13
N THR A 111 2.40 -0.23 -23.39
CA THR A 111 3.18 0.98 -23.14
C THR A 111 3.70 1.56 -24.44
N VAL A 112 3.48 2.85 -24.67
CA VAL A 112 4.19 3.60 -25.71
C VAL A 112 5.43 4.23 -25.07
N TYR A 113 6.60 3.90 -25.60
CA TYR A 113 7.89 4.38 -25.13
C TYR A 113 8.43 5.47 -26.05
N THR A 114 8.66 6.67 -25.50
CA THR A 114 9.26 7.77 -26.24
C THR A 114 10.79 7.73 -26.16
N LEU A 115 11.44 7.84 -27.33
CA LEU A 115 12.90 7.90 -27.39
C LEU A 115 13.41 9.24 -26.81
N SER A 116 14.58 9.20 -26.17
CA SER A 116 15.10 10.23 -25.23
C SER A 116 15.28 11.65 -25.78
N THR A 117 15.05 11.88 -27.07
CA THR A 117 15.14 13.20 -27.71
C THR A 117 13.88 14.05 -27.54
N SER A 118 12.77 13.45 -27.14
CA SER A 118 11.49 14.14 -26.93
C SER A 118 11.24 14.31 -25.43
N ARG A 119 11.87 15.30 -24.80
CA ARG A 119 11.66 15.62 -23.38
C ARG A 119 10.28 16.25 -23.19
N LEU A 120 9.25 15.42 -23.09
CA LEU A 120 7.88 15.83 -22.80
C LEU A 120 7.87 16.52 -21.44
N THR A 121 7.49 17.79 -21.36
CA THR A 121 7.57 18.53 -20.10
C THR A 121 6.35 18.24 -19.24
N ALA A 122 6.53 18.02 -17.93
CA ALA A 122 5.40 17.86 -17.02
C ALA A 122 4.44 19.05 -17.12
N GLY A 123 3.15 18.75 -17.21
CA GLY A 123 2.07 19.75 -17.31
C GLY A 123 1.86 20.35 -18.71
N GLN A 124 2.71 20.08 -19.71
CA GLN A 124 2.43 20.43 -21.11
C GLN A 124 1.48 19.41 -21.74
N GLU A 125 0.62 19.89 -22.64
CA GLU A 125 -0.24 19.02 -23.45
C GLU A 125 0.55 18.41 -24.59
N HIS A 126 0.39 17.10 -24.73
CA HIS A 126 0.97 16.29 -25.78
C HIS A 126 -0.12 15.46 -26.44
N THR A 127 0.10 15.09 -27.69
CA THR A 127 -0.82 14.24 -28.45
C THR A 127 -0.27 12.83 -28.54
N LEU A 128 -1.13 11.83 -28.31
CA LEU A 128 -0.86 10.44 -28.65
C LEU A 128 -1.82 10.03 -29.76
N ARG A 129 -1.27 9.66 -30.91
CA ARG A 129 -2.02 9.12 -32.05
C ARG A 129 -1.69 7.65 -32.24
N VAL A 130 -2.73 6.82 -32.30
CA VAL A 130 -2.62 5.39 -32.65
C VAL A 130 -3.33 5.15 -33.98
N SER A 131 -2.70 4.38 -34.87
CA SER A 131 -3.15 4.18 -36.24
C SER A 131 -2.90 2.76 -36.74
N ASP A 132 -3.88 2.17 -37.43
CA ASP A 132 -3.73 0.89 -38.16
C ASP A 132 -3.27 1.08 -39.63
N GLY A 133 -3.23 2.33 -40.09
CA GLY A 133 -2.84 2.72 -41.45
C GLY A 133 -4.02 3.22 -42.30
N GLU A 134 -5.24 2.81 -41.98
CA GLU A 134 -6.49 3.29 -42.58
C GLU A 134 -7.28 4.18 -41.60
N ASN A 135 -7.34 3.75 -40.35
CA ASN A 135 -7.98 4.41 -39.23
C ASN A 135 -6.95 4.94 -38.24
N SER A 136 -7.26 6.06 -37.62
CA SER A 136 -6.49 6.57 -36.50
C SER A 136 -7.36 7.29 -35.48
N VAL A 137 -6.94 7.21 -34.22
CA VAL A 137 -7.50 7.99 -33.13
C VAL A 137 -6.36 8.75 -32.45
N THR A 138 -6.63 9.99 -32.09
CA THR A 138 -5.70 10.87 -31.37
C THR A 138 -6.34 11.31 -30.07
N THR A 139 -5.59 11.24 -28.98
CA THR A 139 -5.97 11.82 -27.68
C THR A 139 -4.93 12.82 -27.21
N VAL A 140 -5.36 13.79 -26.41
CA VAL A 140 -4.48 14.70 -25.67
C VAL A 140 -4.21 14.11 -24.29
N TYR A 141 -2.96 14.20 -23.83
CA TYR A 141 -2.57 13.82 -22.48
C TYR A 141 -1.57 14.84 -21.94
N ARG A 142 -1.35 14.81 -20.61
CA ARG A 142 -0.28 15.58 -19.95
C ARG A 142 0.62 14.60 -19.22
N SER A 143 1.93 14.80 -19.33
CA SER A 143 2.86 14.07 -18.47
C SER A 143 2.90 14.70 -17.08
N HIS A 144 3.17 13.89 -16.05
CA HIS A 144 3.43 14.38 -14.71
C HIS A 144 4.91 14.14 -14.35
N PRO A 145 5.47 14.88 -13.37
CA PRO A 145 6.85 14.66 -12.96
C PRO A 145 6.98 13.30 -12.25
N ARG A 146 8.18 12.72 -12.31
CA ARG A 146 8.51 11.50 -11.56
C ARG A 146 9.28 11.88 -10.31
N ILE A 147 8.94 11.24 -9.19
CA ILE A 147 9.66 11.37 -7.93
C ILE A 147 10.37 10.05 -7.61
N THR A 148 11.62 10.13 -7.19
CA THR A 148 12.35 9.02 -6.54
C THR A 148 12.95 9.49 -5.23
N VAL A 149 13.26 8.54 -4.35
CA VAL A 149 13.82 8.80 -3.03
C VAL A 149 15.17 8.11 -2.93
N HIS A 150 16.16 8.81 -2.39
CA HIS A 150 17.54 8.34 -2.30
C HIS A 150 18.07 8.41 -0.88
N ASP A 151 18.90 7.44 -0.53
CA ASP A 151 19.74 7.51 0.66
C ASP A 151 20.74 8.68 0.49
N PRO A 152 20.81 9.62 1.45
CA PRO A 152 21.58 10.85 1.27
C PRO A 152 23.09 10.63 1.29
N ASP A 153 23.57 9.55 1.91
CA ASP A 153 25.01 9.26 2.06
C ASP A 153 25.56 8.49 0.87
N SER A 154 24.86 7.45 0.45
CA SER A 154 25.26 6.56 -0.64
C SER A 154 24.75 7.02 -2.01
N GLY A 155 23.68 7.81 -2.04
CA GLY A 155 23.02 8.27 -3.26
C GLY A 155 22.19 7.21 -3.98
N SER A 156 22.12 5.97 -3.47
CA SER A 156 21.29 4.91 -4.04
C SER A 156 19.80 5.17 -3.82
N GLU A 157 18.97 4.76 -4.78
CA GLU A 157 17.51 4.79 -4.61
C GLU A 157 17.12 3.88 -3.43
N THR A 158 16.23 4.37 -2.57
CA THR A 158 15.77 3.69 -1.35
C THR A 158 14.31 3.98 -1.10
N ALA A 159 13.63 3.14 -0.32
CA ALA A 159 12.28 3.46 0.15
C ALA A 159 12.35 4.50 1.29
N PRO A 160 11.51 5.55 1.27
CA PRO A 160 11.36 6.44 2.42
C PRO A 160 10.81 5.65 3.62
N ARG A 161 11.22 5.96 4.84
CA ARG A 161 10.75 5.28 6.08
C ARG A 161 10.58 6.26 7.22
N PRO A 162 9.72 5.97 8.21
CA PRO A 162 9.67 6.77 9.41
C PRO A 162 11.04 6.90 10.08
N GLY A 163 11.43 8.13 10.39
CA GLY A 163 12.65 8.44 11.13
C GLY A 163 13.94 8.44 10.29
N THR A 164 13.87 8.17 8.98
CA THR A 164 15.07 8.19 8.12
C THR A 164 15.26 9.54 7.42
N ALA A 165 16.52 9.86 7.13
CA ALA A 165 16.84 10.98 6.25
C ALA A 165 16.88 10.50 4.80
N VAL A 166 16.24 11.24 3.89
CA VAL A 166 16.20 10.90 2.47
C VAL A 166 16.36 12.14 1.60
N ALA A 167 16.92 11.99 0.41
CA ALA A 167 16.92 13.02 -0.63
C ALA A 167 15.85 12.71 -1.68
N VAL A 168 14.94 13.65 -1.92
CA VAL A 168 13.92 13.53 -2.96
C VAL A 168 14.49 14.03 -4.27
N GLU A 169 14.43 13.21 -5.31
CA GLU A 169 14.85 13.55 -6.66
C GLU A 169 13.62 13.64 -7.58
N VAL A 170 13.51 14.76 -8.29
CA VAL A 170 12.38 15.06 -9.17
C VAL A 170 12.88 15.17 -10.59
N PHE A 171 12.18 14.48 -11.48
CA PHE A 171 12.44 14.46 -12.91
C PHE A 171 11.30 15.13 -13.66
N ASN A 172 11.65 15.76 -14.78
CA ASN A 172 10.73 16.19 -15.81
C ASN A 172 9.88 17.43 -15.49
N LEU A 173 10.23 18.18 -14.44
CA LEU A 173 9.67 19.52 -14.25
C LEU A 173 10.27 20.52 -15.26
N PRO A 174 9.52 21.57 -15.67
CA PRO A 174 10.06 22.66 -16.48
C PRO A 174 11.30 23.30 -15.83
N GLU A 175 12.24 23.76 -16.65
CA GLU A 175 13.34 24.61 -16.16
C GLU A 175 12.76 25.88 -15.52
N GLY A 176 13.33 26.30 -14.38
CA GLY A 176 12.86 27.47 -13.65
C GLY A 176 11.66 27.22 -12.75
N ALA A 177 11.01 26.05 -12.84
CA ALA A 177 10.02 25.64 -11.85
C ALA A 177 10.63 25.61 -10.45
N VAL A 178 9.85 25.97 -9.44
CA VAL A 178 10.30 26.03 -8.04
C VAL A 178 9.60 24.95 -7.26
N ILE A 179 10.38 24.00 -6.72
CA ILE A 179 9.89 23.05 -5.72
C ILE A 179 9.96 23.77 -4.38
N ASP A 180 8.82 24.02 -3.77
CA ASP A 180 8.71 24.73 -2.49
C ASP A 180 8.22 23.82 -1.37
N HIS A 181 7.74 22.62 -1.68
CA HIS A 181 7.19 21.68 -0.71
C HIS A 181 7.65 20.24 -0.95
N VAL A 182 8.09 19.59 0.13
CA VAL A 182 8.18 18.12 0.22
C VAL A 182 7.42 17.71 1.46
N GLY A 183 6.42 16.85 1.32
CA GLY A 183 5.58 16.39 2.42
C GLY A 183 5.19 14.93 2.27
N ILE A 184 4.22 14.49 3.05
CA ILE A 184 3.63 13.16 2.99
C ILE A 184 2.11 13.37 2.87
N GLU A 185 1.43 12.60 2.02
CA GLU A 185 -0.03 12.69 1.88
C GLU A 185 -0.70 12.35 3.22
N GLY A 186 -1.78 13.05 3.57
CA GLY A 186 -2.42 12.89 4.88
C GLY A 186 -1.63 13.46 6.08
N HIS A 187 -0.40 13.95 5.91
CA HIS A 187 0.41 14.51 6.99
C HIS A 187 0.81 15.97 6.74
N SER A 188 0.46 16.83 7.68
CA SER A 188 0.83 18.25 7.65
C SER A 188 2.33 18.46 7.81
N GLY A 189 2.90 19.39 7.04
CA GLY A 189 4.26 19.88 7.24
C GLY A 189 5.07 19.90 5.95
N ASN A 190 5.92 20.92 5.82
CA ASN A 190 6.92 20.98 4.77
C ASN A 190 8.25 20.49 5.32
N LEU A 191 8.71 19.34 4.84
CA LEU A 191 9.99 18.73 5.20
C LEU A 191 11.16 19.42 4.49
N LEU A 192 10.88 20.20 3.44
CA LEU A 192 11.89 20.91 2.69
C LEU A 192 12.33 22.18 3.44
N PRO A 193 13.64 22.36 3.73
CA PRO A 193 14.11 23.50 4.51
C PRO A 193 14.14 24.82 3.72
N ALA A 194 14.25 24.74 2.39
CA ALA A 194 14.24 25.90 1.49
C ALA A 194 13.81 25.49 0.07
N PRO A 195 13.13 26.37 -0.69
CA PRO A 195 12.74 26.07 -2.07
C PRO A 195 13.93 25.77 -2.98
N VAL A 196 13.74 24.92 -3.97
CA VAL A 196 14.76 24.50 -4.94
C VAL A 196 14.29 24.78 -6.36
N THR A 197 15.08 25.51 -7.13
CA THR A 197 14.80 25.80 -8.55
C THR A 197 15.27 24.65 -9.44
N VAL A 198 14.41 24.22 -10.36
CA VAL A 198 14.70 23.18 -11.35
C VAL A 198 15.67 23.72 -12.41
N PRO A 199 16.83 23.07 -12.62
CA PRO A 199 17.83 23.50 -13.60
C PRO A 199 17.49 23.10 -15.05
N GLU A 200 18.26 23.57 -16.03
CA GLU A 200 18.10 23.28 -17.48
C GLU A 200 17.97 21.79 -17.82
N ASN A 201 18.65 20.91 -17.07
CA ASN A 201 18.60 19.47 -17.30
C ASN A 201 17.30 18.80 -16.78
N ARG A 202 16.39 19.57 -16.17
CA ARG A 202 15.07 19.15 -15.66
C ARG A 202 15.12 18.02 -14.64
N ARG A 203 16.24 17.93 -13.93
CA ARG A 203 16.50 16.94 -12.89
C ARG A 203 17.07 17.66 -11.70
N VAL A 204 16.38 17.57 -10.57
CA VAL A 204 16.80 18.23 -9.34
C VAL A 204 16.69 17.27 -8.17
N ARG A 205 17.74 17.23 -7.35
CA ARG A 205 17.75 16.53 -6.08
C ARG A 205 17.72 17.55 -4.97
N THR A 206 16.77 17.38 -4.06
CA THR A 206 16.62 18.21 -2.86
C THR A 206 17.75 17.94 -1.88
N THR A 207 17.96 18.83 -0.91
CA THR A 207 18.74 18.49 0.28
C THR A 207 18.05 17.37 1.05
N ALA A 208 18.79 16.62 1.86
CA ALA A 208 18.20 15.58 2.68
C ALA A 208 17.07 16.16 3.57
N VAL A 209 15.92 15.51 3.54
CA VAL A 209 14.77 15.78 4.40
C VAL A 209 14.63 14.64 5.39
N SER A 210 14.21 14.95 6.62
CA SER A 210 13.95 13.91 7.63
C SER A 210 12.49 13.49 7.54
N ILE A 211 12.25 12.22 7.23
CA ILE A 211 10.93 11.63 7.33
C ILE A 211 10.59 11.52 8.82
N PRO A 212 9.41 11.99 9.27
CA PRO A 212 9.00 11.91 10.67
C PRO A 212 9.12 10.48 11.21
N ALA A 213 9.56 10.29 12.45
CA ALA A 213 9.61 8.97 13.11
C ALA A 213 8.22 8.47 13.55
N ASP A 214 7.20 8.80 12.77
CA ASP A 214 5.81 8.46 13.02
C ASP A 214 5.43 7.25 12.16
N PRO A 215 5.16 6.07 12.74
CA PRO A 215 4.76 4.90 11.98
C PRO A 215 3.40 5.05 11.26
N THR A 216 2.58 6.06 11.59
CA THR A 216 1.29 6.28 10.93
C THR A 216 1.41 6.84 9.51
N ILE A 217 2.58 7.38 9.14
CA ILE A 217 2.85 7.86 7.77
C ILE A 217 3.11 6.70 6.80
N THR A 218 3.30 5.47 7.30
CA THR A 218 3.56 4.30 6.46
C THR A 218 2.36 4.02 5.56
N GLY A 219 2.63 3.78 4.27
CA GLY A 219 1.62 3.63 3.22
C GLY A 219 1.27 4.94 2.50
N GLU A 220 1.56 6.09 3.10
CA GLU A 220 1.28 7.39 2.48
C GLU A 220 2.39 7.78 1.48
N PRO A 221 2.04 8.33 0.30
CA PRO A 221 3.04 8.79 -0.66
C PRO A 221 3.78 10.04 -0.20
N ILE A 222 5.08 10.10 -0.53
CA ILE A 222 5.82 11.36 -0.56
C ILE A 222 5.14 12.29 -1.55
N THR A 223 4.88 13.53 -1.16
CA THR A 223 4.30 14.55 -2.03
C THR A 223 5.31 15.65 -2.30
N VAL A 224 5.30 16.15 -3.52
CA VAL A 224 6.12 17.31 -3.91
C VAL A 224 5.18 18.39 -4.42
N GLY A 225 5.27 19.57 -3.80
CA GLY A 225 4.61 20.79 -4.28
C GLY A 225 5.58 21.66 -5.06
N TYR A 226 5.09 22.25 -6.14
CA TYR A 226 5.89 23.08 -7.03
C TYR A 226 5.06 24.15 -7.73
N THR A 227 5.72 25.23 -8.15
CA THR A 227 5.16 26.28 -9.01
C THR A 227 5.91 26.37 -10.33
N VAL A 228 5.21 26.72 -11.40
CA VAL A 228 5.78 26.95 -12.73
C VAL A 228 5.49 28.39 -13.12
N ASP A 229 6.52 29.16 -13.45
CA ASP A 229 6.44 30.57 -13.87
C ASP A 229 5.62 31.48 -12.92
N GLY A 230 5.61 31.17 -11.61
CA GLY A 230 4.84 31.91 -10.61
C GLY A 230 3.32 31.73 -10.70
N GLY A 231 2.86 30.69 -11.43
CA GLY A 231 1.46 30.30 -11.51
C GLY A 231 0.93 29.61 -10.25
N ALA A 232 -0.25 29.01 -10.35
CA ALA A 232 -0.87 28.29 -9.24
C ALA A 232 0.03 27.13 -8.75
N PRO A 233 0.09 26.88 -7.43
CA PRO A 233 0.83 25.75 -6.90
C PRO A 233 0.22 24.43 -7.37
N LEU A 234 1.09 23.50 -7.72
CA LEU A 234 0.76 22.15 -8.18
C LEU A 234 1.35 21.13 -7.22
N ARG A 235 0.77 19.93 -7.17
CA ARG A 235 1.26 18.82 -6.35
C ARG A 235 1.35 17.53 -7.16
N THR A 236 2.33 16.71 -6.83
CA THR A 236 2.50 15.37 -7.40
C THR A 236 2.92 14.37 -6.32
N ASN A 237 2.52 13.11 -6.49
CA ASN A 237 2.79 12.03 -5.55
C ASN A 237 3.97 11.16 -6.03
N GLY A 238 4.74 10.65 -5.09
CA GLY A 238 5.94 9.86 -5.27
C GLY A 238 5.85 8.49 -4.58
N PRO A 239 7.00 7.85 -4.29
CA PRO A 239 7.02 6.58 -3.56
C PRO A 239 6.33 6.66 -2.19
N VAL A 240 5.67 5.58 -1.79
CA VAL A 240 5.03 5.45 -0.47
C VAL A 240 6.06 5.23 0.63
N VAL A 241 5.78 5.76 1.82
CA VAL A 241 6.60 5.55 3.00
C VAL A 241 6.48 4.10 3.45
N ALA A 242 7.60 3.39 3.44
CA ALA A 242 7.72 2.01 3.87
C ALA A 242 7.79 1.92 5.42
N PRO A 243 7.42 0.77 6.01
CA PRO A 243 7.44 0.56 7.46
C PRO A 243 8.86 0.56 8.05
N LEU A 244 8.92 0.77 9.37
CA LEU A 244 10.13 0.65 10.18
C LEU A 244 10.65 -0.81 10.13
N ASN A 245 11.93 -0.98 9.80
CA ASN A 245 12.62 -2.27 9.87
C ASN A 245 13.04 -2.62 11.31
N ASP A 246 12.79 -1.76 12.29
CA ASP A 246 13.22 -1.99 13.67
C ASP A 246 12.44 -3.14 14.30
N PRO A 247 13.12 -4.07 15.00
CA PRO A 247 12.44 -5.13 15.71
C PRO A 247 11.58 -4.62 16.86
N TYR A 248 10.37 -5.16 17.01
CA TYR A 248 9.46 -4.90 18.13
C TYR A 248 8.54 -6.11 18.35
N GLY A 249 7.97 -6.24 19.56
CA GLY A 249 7.05 -7.33 19.88
C GLY A 249 7.74 -8.68 20.09
N GLY A 250 9.07 -8.72 20.08
CA GLY A 250 9.85 -9.94 20.29
C GLY A 250 9.68 -10.55 21.68
N GLU A 251 9.32 -9.75 22.68
CA GLU A 251 8.94 -10.20 24.02
C GLU A 251 7.70 -11.11 24.06
N GLY A 252 6.91 -11.11 22.98
CA GLY A 252 5.79 -12.03 22.79
C GLY A 252 6.19 -13.43 22.32
N PHE A 253 7.48 -13.70 22.09
CA PHE A 253 7.98 -14.94 21.49
C PHE A 253 9.11 -15.55 22.31
N ASP A 254 9.08 -16.87 22.48
CA ASP A 254 10.25 -17.63 22.89
C ASP A 254 11.10 -17.91 21.64
N VAL A 255 12.36 -17.45 21.64
CA VAL A 255 13.23 -17.48 20.46
C VAL A 255 14.41 -18.43 20.69
N THR A 256 14.63 -19.33 19.73
CA THR A 256 15.81 -20.20 19.67
C THR A 256 16.55 -19.97 18.36
N VAL A 257 17.88 -19.85 18.41
CA VAL A 257 18.72 -19.64 17.22
C VAL A 257 19.78 -20.74 17.16
N GLY A 258 19.77 -21.49 16.06
CA GLY A 258 20.75 -22.53 15.75
C GLY A 258 21.68 -22.09 14.64
N GLU A 259 22.95 -22.47 14.72
CA GLU A 259 23.95 -22.22 13.69
C GLU A 259 24.06 -23.45 12.78
N LEU A 260 23.75 -23.28 11.49
CA LEU A 260 23.79 -24.34 10.48
C LEU A 260 24.85 -24.02 9.41
N PRO A 261 25.31 -25.03 8.65
CA PRO A 261 26.21 -24.79 7.53
C PRO A 261 25.60 -23.82 6.51
N ARG A 262 26.45 -22.99 5.91
CA ARG A 262 26.06 -21.96 4.93
C ARG A 262 25.23 -22.47 3.76
N GLY A 263 24.37 -21.58 3.29
CA GLY A 263 23.60 -21.70 2.06
C GLY A 263 22.13 -22.02 2.27
N LEU A 264 21.51 -21.77 3.42
CA LEU A 264 20.16 -22.23 3.76
C LEU A 264 19.09 -21.66 2.82
N TYR A 265 18.18 -22.49 2.29
CA TYR A 265 17.07 -22.06 1.44
C TYR A 265 15.71 -22.35 2.06
N GLN A 266 14.97 -23.34 1.58
CA GLN A 266 13.64 -23.67 2.11
C GLN A 266 13.75 -24.72 3.22
N SER A 267 12.70 -24.78 4.02
CA SER A 267 12.53 -25.72 5.10
C SER A 267 11.11 -26.25 5.11
N VAL A 268 10.92 -27.48 5.60
CA VAL A 268 9.61 -28.08 5.80
C VAL A 268 9.63 -28.94 7.06
N TYR A 269 8.56 -28.88 7.86
CA TYR A 269 8.41 -29.69 9.06
C TYR A 269 7.66 -30.99 8.75
N SER A 270 8.08 -32.08 9.39
CA SER A 270 7.41 -33.38 9.35
C SER A 270 6.91 -33.73 10.74
N ALA A 271 5.58 -33.84 10.90
CA ALA A 271 4.99 -34.27 12.15
C ALA A 271 5.27 -35.75 12.41
N ARG A 272 5.26 -36.58 11.35
CA ARG A 272 5.58 -38.01 11.44
C ARG A 272 7.01 -38.28 11.90
N GLN A 273 7.97 -37.51 11.39
CA GLN A 273 9.39 -37.67 11.74
C GLN A 273 9.75 -36.94 13.04
N GLY A 274 8.95 -35.97 13.46
CA GLY A 274 9.33 -35.04 14.52
C GLY A 274 10.60 -34.27 14.18
N ALA A 275 10.75 -33.89 12.91
CA ALA A 275 11.99 -33.30 12.39
C ALA A 275 11.70 -32.17 11.40
N LEU A 276 12.60 -31.19 11.36
CA LEU A 276 12.64 -30.16 10.32
C LEU A 276 13.63 -30.59 9.24
N PHE A 277 13.24 -30.47 7.97
CA PHE A 277 14.15 -30.66 6.85
C PHE A 277 14.52 -29.31 6.25
N VAL A 278 15.82 -29.10 6.00
CA VAL A 278 16.36 -27.82 5.53
C VAL A 278 17.31 -28.05 4.36
N THR A 279 17.12 -27.33 3.26
CA THR A 279 18.03 -27.40 2.11
C THR A 279 19.12 -26.35 2.22
N ARG A 280 20.30 -26.67 1.68
CA ARG A 280 21.38 -25.70 1.52
C ARG A 280 22.09 -25.80 0.18
N THR A 281 22.51 -24.64 -0.31
CA THR A 281 23.43 -24.49 -1.46
C THR A 281 24.32 -23.27 -1.24
N HIS A 282 25.63 -23.48 -1.19
CA HIS A 282 26.63 -22.40 -1.10
C HIS A 282 27.39 -22.27 -2.42
N PHE A 283 27.69 -21.04 -2.84
CA PHE A 283 28.45 -20.78 -4.07
C PHE A 283 29.90 -20.42 -3.73
N ASP A 284 30.78 -21.42 -3.77
CA ASP A 284 32.22 -21.21 -3.65
C ASP A 284 32.88 -21.54 -5.00
N ARG A 285 33.66 -20.59 -5.53
CA ARG A 285 34.38 -20.75 -6.80
C ARG A 285 35.60 -21.67 -6.67
N GLU A 286 36.07 -21.94 -5.46
CA GLU A 286 37.30 -22.70 -5.19
C GLU A 286 37.06 -24.14 -4.71
N THR A 287 35.97 -24.43 -3.98
CA THR A 287 35.83 -25.69 -3.21
C THR A 287 34.78 -26.70 -3.71
N ARG A 288 34.20 -26.52 -4.91
CA ARG A 288 32.92 -27.16 -5.32
C ARG A 288 31.81 -26.77 -4.34
N SER A 289 31.04 -25.73 -4.68
CA SER A 289 29.76 -25.33 -4.07
C SER A 289 29.03 -26.45 -3.29
N PRO A 290 29.17 -26.56 -1.96
CA PRO A 290 28.53 -27.64 -1.20
C PRO A 290 27.01 -27.46 -1.21
N SER A 291 26.27 -28.56 -1.30
CA SER A 291 24.81 -28.59 -1.21
C SER A 291 24.37 -29.83 -0.45
N ALA A 292 23.33 -29.68 0.37
CA ALA A 292 22.81 -30.77 1.18
C ALA A 292 21.32 -30.61 1.45
N ILE A 293 20.69 -31.73 1.78
CA ILE A 293 19.39 -31.82 2.44
C ILE A 293 19.68 -32.29 3.86
N MET A 294 19.27 -31.50 4.86
CA MET A 294 19.57 -31.74 6.27
C MET A 294 18.31 -32.07 7.04
N LYS A 295 18.37 -33.09 7.90
CA LYS A 295 17.38 -33.40 8.93
C LYS A 295 17.83 -32.74 10.23
N VAL A 296 16.96 -31.93 10.83
CA VAL A 296 17.26 -31.02 11.94
C VAL A 296 16.27 -31.25 13.07
N ASP A 297 16.76 -31.27 14.30
CA ASP A 297 15.92 -31.32 15.49
C ASP A 297 15.10 -30.02 15.62
N PRO A 298 13.77 -30.08 15.72
CA PRO A 298 12.92 -28.90 15.70
C PRO A 298 12.92 -28.10 17.02
N GLU A 299 13.47 -28.64 18.11
CA GLU A 299 13.58 -27.97 19.40
C GLU A 299 14.99 -27.38 19.61
N THR A 300 16.03 -28.15 19.34
CA THR A 300 17.43 -27.74 19.56
C THR A 300 18.07 -27.07 18.35
N LEU A 301 17.50 -27.28 17.16
CA LEU A 301 18.02 -26.84 15.87
C LEU A 301 19.36 -27.49 15.49
N GLU A 302 19.71 -28.62 16.10
CA GLU A 302 20.90 -29.42 15.77
C GLU A 302 20.67 -30.29 14.52
N VAL A 303 21.70 -30.44 13.68
CA VAL A 303 21.66 -31.33 12.51
C VAL A 303 21.77 -32.79 12.96
N LEU A 304 20.71 -33.57 12.70
CA LEU A 304 20.62 -35.00 13.00
C LEU A 304 21.22 -35.87 11.89
N GLY A 305 21.20 -35.38 10.65
CA GLY A 305 21.77 -36.04 9.49
C GLY A 305 21.72 -35.17 8.25
N GLU A 306 22.56 -35.45 7.26
CA GLU A 306 22.52 -34.76 5.96
C GLU A 306 22.88 -35.71 4.81
N VAL A 307 22.40 -35.38 3.62
CA VAL A 307 22.77 -36.04 2.37
C VAL A 307 23.10 -35.01 1.31
N GLU A 308 24.12 -35.25 0.49
CA GLU A 308 24.39 -34.44 -0.69
C GLU A 308 23.45 -34.85 -1.84
N PRO A 309 22.98 -33.91 -2.68
CA PRO A 309 22.27 -34.26 -3.90
C PRO A 309 23.09 -35.21 -4.78
N ALA A 310 22.41 -36.06 -5.53
CA ALA A 310 23.07 -36.97 -6.45
C ALA A 310 23.95 -36.22 -7.47
N GLU A 311 25.00 -36.87 -7.95
CA GLU A 311 25.79 -36.33 -9.05
C GLU A 311 24.98 -36.35 -10.36
N PRO A 312 25.16 -35.36 -11.24
CA PRO A 312 24.52 -35.35 -12.55
C PRO A 312 24.88 -36.60 -13.37
N ALA A 313 23.93 -37.03 -14.20
CA ALA A 313 24.18 -38.11 -15.15
C ALA A 313 25.37 -37.78 -16.07
N GLU A 314 26.11 -38.79 -16.51
CA GLU A 314 27.29 -38.61 -17.38
C GLU A 314 26.91 -37.82 -18.65
N GLY A 315 27.55 -36.67 -18.85
CA GLY A 315 27.26 -35.74 -19.95
C GLY A 315 26.36 -34.54 -19.59
N ASP A 316 25.76 -34.52 -18.41
CA ASP A 316 25.14 -33.34 -17.82
C ASP A 316 26.16 -32.57 -16.97
N TYR A 317 26.34 -31.28 -17.26
CA TYR A 317 27.34 -30.44 -16.60
C TYR A 317 26.73 -29.57 -15.49
N LYS A 318 25.40 -29.58 -15.31
CA LYS A 318 24.73 -28.78 -14.29
C LYS A 318 24.58 -29.57 -13.00
N ALA A 319 25.27 -29.15 -11.95
CA ALA A 319 25.17 -29.79 -10.64
C ALA A 319 23.74 -29.75 -10.07
N TYR A 320 23.28 -30.87 -9.51
CA TYR A 320 22.06 -30.93 -8.73
C TYR A 320 22.33 -30.24 -7.38
N LYS A 321 21.56 -29.19 -7.09
CA LYS A 321 21.76 -28.30 -5.95
C LYS A 321 20.40 -28.04 -5.33
N ALA A 322 20.22 -28.42 -4.07
CA ALA A 322 18.93 -28.36 -3.38
C ALA A 322 18.55 -26.91 -2.99
N PHE A 323 17.32 -26.51 -3.31
CA PHE A 323 16.76 -25.19 -2.96
C PHE A 323 15.38 -25.32 -2.33
N GLY A 324 14.39 -25.80 -3.07
CA GLY A 324 13.05 -25.97 -2.55
C GLY A 324 12.81 -27.36 -2.01
N ILE A 325 11.90 -27.47 -1.05
CA ILE A 325 11.58 -28.72 -0.38
C ILE A 325 10.12 -28.75 0.05
N GLY A 326 9.46 -29.87 -0.20
CA GLY A 326 8.13 -30.20 0.30
C GLY A 326 8.11 -31.64 0.82
N ILE A 327 7.09 -31.98 1.61
CA ILE A 327 6.96 -33.31 2.21
C ILE A 327 5.57 -33.90 1.97
N ASP A 328 5.54 -35.15 1.51
CA ASP A 328 4.38 -36.02 1.60
C ASP A 328 4.55 -36.87 2.86
N ASP A 329 4.05 -36.37 3.99
CA ASP A 329 4.33 -36.94 5.31
C ASP A 329 3.69 -38.33 5.50
N ASP A 330 2.56 -38.56 4.84
CA ASP A 330 1.83 -39.83 4.85
C ASP A 330 2.63 -40.94 4.15
N ASN A 331 3.34 -40.61 3.06
CA ASN A 331 4.24 -41.55 2.38
C ASN A 331 5.71 -41.47 2.83
N GLY A 332 6.08 -40.47 3.64
CA GLY A 332 7.46 -40.27 4.10
C GLY A 332 8.40 -39.83 2.97
N LEU A 333 7.91 -39.06 2.00
CA LEU A 333 8.68 -38.61 0.84
C LEU A 333 9.05 -37.14 0.94
N LEU A 334 10.34 -36.83 0.81
CA LEU A 334 10.85 -35.47 0.64
C LEU A 334 11.03 -35.17 -0.84
N TRP A 335 10.33 -34.15 -1.32
CA TRP A 335 10.39 -33.68 -2.69
C TRP A 335 11.25 -32.43 -2.75
N VAL A 336 12.36 -32.50 -3.49
CA VAL A 336 13.40 -31.46 -3.49
C VAL A 336 13.58 -30.90 -4.90
N THR A 337 13.54 -29.57 -5.03
CA THR A 337 13.86 -28.89 -6.30
C THR A 337 15.34 -28.62 -6.39
N ASN A 338 15.93 -29.10 -7.47
CA ASN A 338 17.30 -28.81 -7.86
C ASN A 338 17.33 -27.62 -8.81
N THR A 339 17.01 -26.42 -8.31
CA THR A 339 16.74 -25.22 -9.14
C THR A 339 17.81 -24.96 -10.21
N MET A 340 19.10 -25.07 -9.85
CA MET A 340 20.21 -24.82 -10.79
C MET A 340 20.39 -25.94 -11.83
N GLY A 341 20.16 -27.19 -11.42
CA GLY A 341 20.16 -28.35 -12.31
C GLY A 341 18.92 -28.42 -13.19
N GLY A 342 17.85 -27.73 -12.79
CA GLY A 342 16.56 -27.80 -13.47
C GLY A 342 15.82 -29.11 -13.21
N THR A 343 16.13 -29.86 -12.15
CA THR A 343 15.55 -31.19 -11.88
C THR A 343 14.76 -31.22 -10.57
N VAL A 344 14.00 -32.29 -10.35
CA VAL A 344 13.35 -32.61 -9.06
C VAL A 344 13.87 -33.96 -8.60
N ALA A 345 14.05 -34.14 -7.30
CA ALA A 345 14.48 -35.39 -6.69
C ALA A 345 13.58 -35.75 -5.51
N VAL A 346 13.46 -37.05 -5.24
CA VAL A 346 12.66 -37.61 -4.15
C VAL A 346 13.57 -38.41 -3.23
N TYR A 347 13.47 -38.13 -1.94
CA TYR A 347 14.24 -38.77 -0.89
C TYR A 347 13.33 -39.39 0.16
N ASP A 348 13.80 -40.45 0.80
CA ASP A 348 13.16 -41.03 1.97
C ASP A 348 13.34 -40.10 3.18
N ALA A 349 12.26 -39.77 3.89
CA ALA A 349 12.32 -38.86 5.04
C ALA A 349 12.92 -39.51 6.32
N ASP A 350 12.92 -40.84 6.42
CA ASP A 350 13.51 -41.55 7.56
C ASP A 350 15.03 -41.42 7.51
N ASP A 351 15.65 -41.78 6.38
CA ASP A 351 17.10 -41.98 6.25
C ASP A 351 17.80 -41.11 5.19
N LEU A 352 17.08 -40.23 4.50
CA LEU A 352 17.58 -39.35 3.44
C LEU A 352 18.15 -40.08 2.21
N SER A 353 17.83 -41.37 2.01
CA SER A 353 18.23 -42.08 0.80
C SER A 353 17.49 -41.56 -0.43
N LEU A 354 18.19 -41.49 -1.58
CA LEU A 354 17.57 -41.08 -2.85
C LEU A 354 16.64 -42.19 -3.35
N ILE A 355 15.37 -41.87 -3.50
CA ILE A 355 14.35 -42.75 -4.10
C ILE A 355 14.34 -42.54 -5.62
N HIS A 356 14.30 -41.29 -6.07
CA HIS A 356 14.18 -40.99 -7.49
C HIS A 356 14.83 -39.65 -7.87
N GLN A 357 15.50 -39.62 -9.03
CA GLN A 357 16.02 -38.40 -9.64
C GLN A 357 15.32 -38.21 -10.99
N PHE A 358 14.44 -37.21 -11.08
CA PHE A 358 13.78 -36.87 -12.33
C PHE A 358 14.77 -36.18 -13.29
N PRO A 359 14.56 -36.30 -14.61
CA PRO A 359 15.28 -35.50 -15.59
C PRO A 359 14.94 -34.00 -15.46
N VAL A 360 15.58 -33.19 -16.29
CA VAL A 360 15.31 -31.74 -16.36
C VAL A 360 13.82 -31.51 -16.61
N VAL A 361 13.21 -30.68 -15.76
CA VAL A 361 11.82 -30.27 -15.89
C VAL A 361 11.66 -29.37 -17.10
N ASP A 362 10.50 -29.43 -17.74
CA ASP A 362 10.19 -28.49 -18.81
C ASP A 362 10.28 -27.07 -18.22
N GLY A 363 10.95 -26.17 -18.94
CA GLY A 363 11.09 -24.77 -18.53
C GLY A 363 12.27 -24.54 -17.59
N GLY A 364 12.80 -25.59 -16.96
CA GLY A 364 13.92 -25.48 -16.02
C GLY A 364 13.59 -24.63 -14.78
N HIS A 365 14.58 -24.48 -13.89
CA HIS A 365 14.48 -23.64 -12.70
C HIS A 365 13.29 -23.93 -11.74
N PRO A 366 13.05 -25.20 -11.33
CA PRO A 366 11.99 -25.51 -10.38
C PRO A 366 12.23 -24.79 -9.05
N ARG A 367 11.16 -24.30 -8.43
CA ARG A 367 11.19 -23.43 -7.25
C ARG A 367 10.47 -24.03 -6.05
N SER A 368 9.15 -23.84 -5.94
CA SER A 368 8.35 -24.28 -4.79
C SER A 368 7.77 -25.67 -5.04
N VAL A 369 7.52 -26.41 -3.95
CA VAL A 369 6.95 -27.76 -3.97
C VAL A 369 5.75 -27.76 -3.06
N VAL A 370 4.58 -28.05 -3.61
CA VAL A 370 3.33 -28.15 -2.87
C VAL A 370 2.78 -29.55 -3.00
N VAL A 371 2.38 -30.15 -1.88
CA VAL A 371 1.90 -31.53 -1.81
C VAL A 371 0.41 -31.55 -1.46
N ASP A 372 -0.38 -32.20 -2.31
CA ASP A 372 -1.71 -32.69 -1.95
C ASP A 372 -1.53 -34.01 -1.21
N SER A 373 -1.68 -33.99 0.12
CA SER A 373 -1.50 -35.18 0.95
C SER A 373 -2.64 -36.19 0.79
N ALA A 374 -3.82 -35.76 0.33
CA ALA A 374 -4.96 -36.65 0.14
C ALA A 374 -4.80 -37.53 -1.11
N THR A 375 -4.18 -37.00 -2.17
CA THR A 375 -3.97 -37.71 -3.43
C THR A 375 -2.52 -38.07 -3.72
N HIS A 376 -1.58 -37.62 -2.88
CA HIS A 376 -0.14 -37.73 -3.07
C HIS A 376 0.33 -37.10 -4.39
N ARG A 377 -0.40 -36.09 -4.89
CA ARG A 377 0.00 -35.26 -6.03
C ARG A 377 0.97 -34.18 -5.56
N VAL A 378 1.97 -33.89 -6.38
CA VAL A 378 2.96 -32.86 -6.08
C VAL A 378 3.05 -31.86 -7.23
N TYR A 379 2.95 -30.58 -6.87
CA TYR A 379 2.93 -29.45 -7.78
C TYR A 379 4.20 -28.63 -7.62
N VAL A 380 4.91 -28.42 -8.71
CA VAL A 380 6.19 -27.70 -8.72
C VAL A 380 6.11 -26.48 -9.62
N THR A 381 6.35 -25.31 -9.06
CA THR A 381 6.42 -24.04 -9.80
C THR A 381 7.79 -23.85 -10.45
N SER A 382 7.84 -23.18 -11.61
CA SER A 382 9.07 -22.94 -12.37
C SER A 382 9.14 -21.50 -12.90
N PRO A 383 9.71 -20.53 -12.14
CA PRO A 383 9.78 -19.13 -12.53
C PRO A 383 10.91 -18.84 -13.54
N TYR A 384 10.99 -19.59 -14.63
CA TYR A 384 12.02 -19.37 -15.65
C TYR A 384 11.51 -18.54 -16.84
N SER A 385 10.44 -19.01 -17.46
CA SER A 385 9.91 -18.45 -18.70
C SER A 385 9.19 -17.12 -18.48
N ARG A 386 9.31 -16.23 -19.47
CA ARG A 386 8.63 -14.92 -19.53
C ARG A 386 7.52 -14.87 -20.58
N ASP A 387 7.35 -15.96 -21.33
CA ASP A 387 6.41 -16.05 -22.45
C ASP A 387 5.30 -17.05 -22.08
N ASP A 388 5.66 -18.33 -21.90
CA ASP A 388 4.71 -19.38 -21.47
C ASP A 388 5.11 -19.95 -20.10
N SER A 389 4.19 -20.05 -19.14
CA SER A 389 4.46 -20.63 -17.81
C SER A 389 3.52 -21.78 -17.46
N TRP A 390 3.97 -22.70 -16.60
CA TRP A 390 3.22 -23.87 -16.16
C TRP A 390 3.63 -24.32 -14.76
N ILE A 391 2.81 -25.19 -14.18
CA ILE A 391 3.12 -25.97 -12.97
C ILE A 391 3.39 -27.41 -13.39
N THR A 392 4.48 -28.00 -12.94
CA THR A 392 4.80 -29.41 -13.21
C THR A 392 4.13 -30.30 -12.16
N VAL A 393 3.50 -31.39 -12.59
CA VAL A 393 2.74 -32.30 -11.71
C VAL A 393 3.41 -33.66 -11.66
N TYR A 394 3.56 -34.17 -10.43
CA TYR A 394 4.08 -35.50 -10.12
C TYR A 394 3.06 -36.31 -9.30
N ASP A 395 3.24 -37.62 -9.32
CA ASP A 395 2.49 -38.61 -8.56
C ASP A 395 3.45 -39.34 -7.62
N GLY A 396 3.21 -39.20 -6.32
CA GLY A 396 3.93 -39.86 -5.23
C GLY A 396 3.15 -41.01 -4.58
N SER A 397 2.00 -41.41 -5.11
CA SER A 397 1.14 -42.43 -4.48
C SER A 397 1.79 -43.81 -4.36
N ASP A 398 2.76 -44.14 -5.23
CA ASP A 398 3.71 -45.23 -5.00
C ASP A 398 5.03 -44.65 -4.45
N PRO A 399 5.29 -44.79 -3.14
CA PRO A 399 6.49 -44.21 -2.52
C PRO A 399 7.80 -44.82 -3.04
N THR A 400 7.75 -45.96 -3.71
CA THR A 400 8.95 -46.61 -4.27
C THR A 400 9.21 -46.25 -5.73
N ALA A 401 8.23 -45.67 -6.41
CA ALA A 401 8.29 -45.38 -7.85
C ALA A 401 7.51 -44.10 -8.20
N PRO A 402 7.89 -42.93 -7.66
CA PRO A 402 7.24 -41.67 -8.01
C PRO A 402 7.39 -41.36 -9.50
N THR A 403 6.38 -40.73 -10.10
CA THR A 403 6.36 -40.44 -11.54
C THR A 403 6.00 -38.99 -11.86
N LYS A 404 6.45 -38.47 -13.01
CA LYS A 404 5.95 -37.21 -13.57
C LYS A 404 4.67 -37.51 -14.37
N VAL A 405 3.57 -36.84 -14.05
CA VAL A 405 2.27 -37.10 -14.70
C VAL A 405 1.87 -36.05 -15.73
N GLY A 406 2.39 -34.82 -15.63
CA GLY A 406 2.09 -33.80 -16.64
C GLY A 406 2.48 -32.38 -16.23
N THR A 407 1.86 -31.41 -16.90
CA THR A 407 1.97 -29.98 -16.59
C THR A 407 0.59 -29.34 -16.63
N ILE A 408 0.39 -28.31 -15.83
CA ILE A 408 -0.78 -27.44 -15.86
C ILE A 408 -0.35 -26.12 -16.50
N PRO A 409 -0.81 -25.77 -17.71
CA PRO A 409 -0.49 -24.49 -18.33
C PRO A 409 -1.13 -23.35 -17.53
N LEU A 410 -0.44 -22.22 -17.43
CA LEU A 410 -1.00 -21.01 -16.79
C LEU A 410 -1.69 -20.12 -17.84
N PRO A 411 -2.68 -19.32 -17.42
CA PRO A 411 -3.35 -18.36 -18.31
C PRO A 411 -2.36 -17.42 -18.99
N GLU A 412 -2.70 -17.00 -20.22
CA GLU A 412 -1.91 -16.01 -20.96
C GLU A 412 -1.73 -14.72 -20.14
N GLY A 413 -0.52 -14.17 -20.19
CA GLY A 413 -0.16 -12.97 -19.42
C GLY A 413 0.25 -13.24 -17.97
N PHE A 414 0.02 -14.44 -17.42
CA PHE A 414 0.53 -14.83 -16.10
C PHE A 414 1.84 -15.64 -16.23
N THR A 415 2.95 -15.02 -15.87
CA THR A 415 4.29 -15.60 -16.05
C THR A 415 5.07 -15.70 -14.75
N ARG A 416 6.11 -16.54 -14.76
CA ARG A 416 7.05 -16.70 -13.63
C ARG A 416 6.38 -17.01 -12.28
N PRO A 417 5.61 -18.10 -12.16
CA PRO A 417 4.99 -18.51 -10.91
C PRO A 417 6.07 -18.77 -9.84
N MET A 418 5.92 -18.13 -8.68
CA MET A 418 6.89 -18.20 -7.58
C MET A 418 6.47 -19.23 -6.54
N ASP A 419 6.12 -18.80 -5.33
CA ASP A 419 5.59 -19.69 -4.32
C ASP A 419 4.14 -20.04 -4.61
N ALA A 420 3.68 -21.13 -4.03
CA ALA A 420 2.31 -21.57 -4.18
C ALA A 420 1.80 -22.19 -2.87
N ALA A 421 0.50 -22.04 -2.65
CA ALA A 421 -0.22 -22.65 -1.54
C ALA A 421 -1.42 -23.43 -2.09
N TYR A 422 -1.85 -24.47 -1.37
CA TYR A 422 -2.90 -25.37 -1.83
C TYR A 422 -4.01 -25.50 -0.79
N ASP A 423 -5.24 -25.35 -1.25
CA ASP A 423 -6.44 -25.68 -0.50
C ASP A 423 -6.87 -27.12 -0.82
N GLN A 424 -6.62 -28.00 0.15
CA GLN A 424 -7.00 -29.42 0.10
C GLN A 424 -8.51 -29.64 -0.05
N SER A 425 -9.35 -28.69 0.39
CA SER A 425 -10.80 -28.87 0.41
C SER A 425 -11.47 -28.58 -0.92
N THR A 426 -10.87 -27.68 -1.72
CA THR A 426 -11.38 -27.27 -3.03
C THR A 426 -10.49 -27.73 -4.19
N HIS A 427 -9.37 -28.37 -3.88
CA HIS A 427 -8.33 -28.77 -4.85
C HIS A 427 -7.80 -27.57 -5.65
N THR A 428 -7.56 -26.46 -4.94
CA THR A 428 -7.21 -25.18 -5.57
C THR A 428 -5.79 -24.76 -5.21
N LEU A 429 -4.98 -24.50 -6.22
CA LEU A 429 -3.67 -23.86 -6.06
C LEU A 429 -3.80 -22.35 -6.16
N TYR A 430 -3.05 -21.66 -5.31
CA TYR A 430 -2.87 -20.23 -5.34
C TYR A 430 -1.38 -19.93 -5.54
N THR A 431 -1.03 -19.13 -6.53
CA THR A 431 0.36 -18.74 -6.80
C THR A 431 0.46 -17.28 -7.19
N VAL A 432 1.69 -16.76 -7.24
CA VAL A 432 1.98 -15.35 -7.46
C VAL A 432 3.05 -15.19 -8.53
N SER A 433 2.97 -14.10 -9.30
CA SER A 433 3.92 -13.83 -10.36
C SER A 433 5.11 -13.00 -9.87
N LEU A 434 6.32 -13.38 -10.27
CA LEU A 434 7.53 -12.59 -10.00
C LEU A 434 7.63 -11.31 -10.83
N ASP A 435 7.00 -11.27 -12.01
CA ASP A 435 7.16 -10.16 -12.97
C ASP A 435 5.86 -9.55 -13.48
N LYS A 436 4.72 -10.02 -12.98
CA LYS A 436 3.41 -9.43 -13.19
C LYS A 436 2.82 -9.02 -11.84
N PRO A 437 2.09 -7.90 -11.78
CA PRO A 437 1.35 -7.52 -10.59
C PRO A 437 0.06 -8.37 -10.51
N ALA A 438 0.20 -9.67 -10.26
CA ALA A 438 -0.92 -10.61 -10.26
C ALA A 438 -0.71 -11.79 -9.31
N ALA A 439 -1.81 -12.25 -8.74
CA ALA A 439 -1.97 -13.58 -8.14
C ALA A 439 -2.88 -14.44 -9.02
N LEU A 440 -2.86 -15.75 -8.81
CA LEU A 440 -3.58 -16.71 -9.64
C LEU A 440 -4.19 -17.80 -8.78
N ARG A 441 -5.49 -18.06 -9.01
CA ARG A 441 -6.26 -19.19 -8.49
C ARG A 441 -6.43 -20.23 -9.58
N ILE A 442 -6.15 -21.51 -9.30
CA ILE A 442 -6.29 -22.61 -10.27
C ILE A 442 -6.87 -23.82 -9.58
N ASN A 443 -8.06 -24.26 -9.99
CA ASN A 443 -8.53 -25.58 -9.63
C ASN A 443 -7.74 -26.63 -10.43
N VAL A 444 -7.09 -27.58 -9.76
CA VAL A 444 -6.20 -28.54 -10.43
C VAL A 444 -6.95 -29.65 -11.18
N ASP A 445 -8.24 -29.87 -10.84
CA ASP A 445 -9.12 -30.81 -11.55
C ASP A 445 -9.72 -30.20 -12.82
N ASP A 446 -9.92 -28.88 -12.84
CA ASP A 446 -10.31 -28.10 -14.02
C ASP A 446 -9.48 -26.82 -14.18
N PRO A 447 -8.26 -26.91 -14.72
CA PRO A 447 -7.40 -25.74 -14.90
C PRO A 447 -7.92 -24.70 -15.89
N SER A 448 -8.99 -25.00 -16.64
CA SER A 448 -9.59 -24.03 -17.56
C SER A 448 -10.40 -22.94 -16.83
N ASP A 449 -10.76 -23.19 -15.55
CA ASP A 449 -11.39 -22.22 -14.64
C ASP A 449 -10.35 -21.39 -13.86
N ALA A 450 -9.11 -21.31 -14.37
CA ALA A 450 -8.07 -20.50 -13.74
C ALA A 450 -8.42 -19.02 -13.78
N GLU A 451 -8.24 -18.34 -12.64
CA GLU A 451 -8.62 -16.95 -12.46
C GLU A 451 -7.41 -16.11 -12.03
N VAL A 452 -7.11 -15.08 -12.82
CA VAL A 452 -6.01 -14.14 -12.53
C VAL A 452 -6.55 -12.97 -11.73
N TYR A 453 -6.08 -12.81 -10.49
CA TYR A 453 -6.31 -11.61 -9.69
C TYR A 453 -5.31 -10.53 -10.13
N GLN A 454 -5.78 -9.58 -10.92
CA GLN A 454 -4.98 -8.48 -11.43
C GLN A 454 -4.84 -7.37 -10.38
N LEU A 455 -3.60 -7.02 -10.04
CA LEU A 455 -3.28 -6.10 -8.93
C LEU A 455 -2.63 -4.81 -9.45
N ASP A 456 -2.67 -3.75 -8.63
CA ASP A 456 -2.07 -2.45 -8.97
C ASP A 456 -0.54 -2.47 -8.75
N THR A 457 0.20 -1.99 -9.75
CA THR A 457 1.67 -1.85 -9.71
C THR A 457 2.23 -0.98 -8.57
N ARG A 458 1.39 -0.11 -7.98
CA ARG A 458 1.73 0.72 -6.82
C ARG A 458 1.94 -0.14 -5.57
N VAL A 459 1.09 -1.15 -5.40
CA VAL A 459 1.05 -1.99 -4.20
C VAL A 459 1.67 -3.37 -4.41
N MET A 460 1.81 -3.83 -5.66
CA MET A 460 2.53 -5.06 -5.99
C MET A 460 3.29 -4.95 -7.29
N ARG A 461 4.60 -5.26 -7.27
CA ARG A 461 5.44 -5.34 -8.48
C ARG A 461 6.02 -6.72 -8.73
N ARG A 462 6.44 -7.42 -7.66
CA ARG A 462 7.16 -8.70 -7.72
C ARG A 462 6.73 -9.60 -6.58
N GLY A 463 5.64 -10.34 -6.79
CA GLY A 463 5.13 -11.31 -5.83
C GLY A 463 6.09 -12.49 -5.69
N SER A 464 6.22 -13.03 -4.49
CA SER A 464 7.19 -14.11 -4.25
C SER A 464 6.81 -15.16 -3.23
N GLY A 465 6.04 -14.81 -2.20
CA GLY A 465 5.51 -15.74 -1.19
C GLY A 465 3.98 -15.75 -1.23
N ALA A 466 3.37 -16.89 -0.90
CA ALA A 466 1.92 -17.07 -0.89
C ALA A 466 1.50 -17.88 0.35
N ALA A 467 0.59 -17.35 1.16
CA ALA A 467 0.07 -18.03 2.35
C ALA A 467 -1.46 -17.98 2.42
N LEU A 468 -2.08 -19.12 2.73
CA LEU A 468 -3.54 -19.25 2.75
C LEU A 468 -4.08 -19.35 4.17
N ASP A 469 -5.06 -18.50 4.49
CA ASP A 469 -6.05 -18.74 5.55
C ASP A 469 -7.38 -19.15 4.90
N ILE A 470 -7.56 -20.45 4.74
CA ILE A 470 -8.78 -21.04 4.13
C ILE A 470 -10.02 -20.73 4.99
N GLY A 471 -9.86 -20.58 6.30
CA GLY A 471 -10.97 -20.36 7.22
C GLY A 471 -11.68 -19.02 6.99
N ARG A 472 -10.91 -17.97 6.67
CA ARG A 472 -11.44 -16.65 6.30
C ARG A 472 -11.54 -16.42 4.80
N GLY A 473 -10.91 -17.26 3.99
CA GLY A 473 -10.83 -17.05 2.55
C GLY A 473 -9.82 -15.95 2.20
N HIS A 474 -8.67 -15.92 2.87
CA HIS A 474 -7.62 -14.92 2.62
C HIS A 474 -6.35 -15.55 2.01
N LEU A 475 -5.73 -14.82 1.08
CA LEU A 475 -4.39 -15.09 0.56
C LEU A 475 -3.45 -13.92 0.90
N ALA A 476 -2.40 -14.19 1.67
CA ALA A 476 -1.32 -13.23 1.90
C ALA A 476 -0.21 -13.40 0.84
N VAL A 477 0.16 -12.31 0.17
CA VAL A 477 1.15 -12.27 -0.91
C VAL A 477 2.33 -11.38 -0.53
N ALA A 478 3.52 -11.97 -0.34
CA ALA A 478 4.74 -11.23 -0.03
C ALA A 478 5.40 -10.64 -1.29
N ASN A 479 5.72 -9.34 -1.26
CA ASN A 479 6.23 -8.61 -2.43
C ASN A 479 7.65 -8.08 -2.25
N GLN A 480 8.57 -8.54 -3.12
CA GLN A 480 10.00 -8.23 -3.00
C GLN A 480 10.34 -6.76 -3.27
N ASP A 481 9.61 -6.14 -4.20
CA ASP A 481 9.97 -4.82 -4.69
C ASP A 481 9.23 -3.69 -3.96
N THR A 482 8.04 -3.97 -3.43
CA THR A 482 7.21 -3.00 -2.69
C THR A 482 7.39 -3.13 -1.18
N GLY A 483 7.92 -4.25 -0.67
CA GLY A 483 8.26 -4.40 0.75
C GLY A 483 7.05 -4.55 1.68
N ASN A 484 5.97 -5.15 1.15
CA ASN A 484 4.68 -5.33 1.80
C ASN A 484 4.13 -6.75 1.57
N ALA A 485 3.08 -7.07 2.30
CA ALA A 485 2.22 -8.22 2.07
C ALA A 485 0.80 -7.76 1.73
N LEU A 486 0.28 -8.16 0.58
CA LEU A 486 -1.13 -7.94 0.26
C LEU A 486 -1.98 -9.07 0.84
N ILE A 487 -3.09 -8.74 1.47
CA ILE A 487 -4.12 -9.70 1.87
C ILE A 487 -5.24 -9.61 0.86
N ILE A 488 -5.50 -10.71 0.16
CA ILE A 488 -6.45 -10.80 -0.95
C ILE A 488 -7.61 -11.70 -0.54
N ASP A 489 -8.84 -11.27 -0.82
CA ASP A 489 -10.03 -12.09 -0.68
C ASP A 489 -10.06 -13.18 -1.78
N LEU A 490 -10.23 -14.44 -1.38
CA LEU A 490 -10.20 -15.57 -2.30
C LEU A 490 -11.45 -15.69 -3.18
N GLU A 491 -12.57 -15.08 -2.79
CA GLU A 491 -13.82 -15.13 -3.55
C GLU A 491 -13.88 -14.02 -4.60
N SER A 492 -13.54 -12.78 -4.22
CA SER A 492 -13.62 -11.63 -5.12
C SER A 492 -12.31 -11.26 -5.82
N GLY A 493 -11.16 -11.70 -5.27
CA GLY A 493 -9.84 -11.27 -5.72
C GLY A 493 -9.46 -9.84 -5.28
N ASP A 494 -10.28 -9.20 -4.44
CA ASP A 494 -10.02 -7.84 -3.95
C ASP A 494 -8.89 -7.81 -2.92
N VAL A 495 -8.13 -6.71 -2.92
CA VAL A 495 -7.13 -6.45 -1.87
C VAL A 495 -7.84 -5.92 -0.63
N LEU A 496 -7.88 -6.74 0.42
CA LEU A 496 -8.44 -6.40 1.73
C LEU A 496 -7.50 -5.52 2.54
N ALA A 497 -6.20 -5.75 2.44
CA ALA A 497 -5.18 -4.95 3.09
C ALA A 497 -3.88 -4.92 2.30
N ASP A 498 -3.23 -3.75 2.30
CA ASP A 498 -1.83 -3.59 1.95
C ASP A 498 -1.05 -3.45 3.26
N VAL A 499 -0.48 -4.56 3.73
CA VAL A 499 0.22 -4.62 5.01
C VAL A 499 1.69 -4.42 4.80
N ALA A 500 2.20 -3.30 5.26
CA ALA A 500 3.61 -3.01 5.19
C ALA A 500 4.41 -3.95 6.15
N THR A 501 5.40 -4.68 5.62
CA THR A 501 6.19 -5.66 6.39
C THR A 501 7.68 -5.31 6.47
N GLY A 502 8.30 -4.90 5.36
CA GLY A 502 9.69 -4.43 5.31
C GLY A 502 10.47 -4.85 4.06
N ASP A 503 11.73 -4.39 4.03
CA ASP A 503 12.90 -4.99 3.37
C ASP A 503 12.72 -6.23 2.52
N LYS A 504 12.22 -6.13 1.28
CA LYS A 504 12.20 -7.25 0.33
C LYS A 504 11.52 -8.46 0.95
N ALA A 505 10.20 -8.37 1.08
CA ALA A 505 9.35 -9.47 1.53
C ALA A 505 9.48 -10.65 0.56
N VAL A 506 9.88 -11.84 1.04
CA VAL A 506 10.24 -12.99 0.19
C VAL A 506 9.39 -14.24 0.41
N ALA A 507 8.99 -14.53 1.65
CA ALA A 507 8.13 -15.66 1.97
C ALA A 507 6.98 -15.20 2.88
N ALA A 508 5.85 -15.90 2.80
CA ALA A 508 4.72 -15.74 3.70
C ALA A 508 4.25 -17.13 4.15
N VAL A 509 3.82 -17.27 5.40
CA VAL A 509 3.09 -18.45 5.88
C VAL A 509 1.96 -18.01 6.82
N TYR A 510 0.90 -18.82 6.90
CA TYR A 510 -0.16 -18.67 7.90
C TYR A 510 -0.03 -19.77 8.94
N GLU A 511 0.02 -19.41 10.22
CA GLU A 511 0.09 -20.36 11.32
C GLU A 511 -1.26 -20.35 12.08
N PRO A 512 -2.05 -21.44 11.98
CA PRO A 512 -3.45 -21.43 12.42
C PRO A 512 -3.65 -21.46 13.94
N VAL A 513 -2.66 -21.91 14.73
CA VAL A 513 -2.78 -21.93 16.21
C VAL A 513 -2.63 -20.54 16.81
N THR A 514 -1.78 -19.72 16.21
CA THR A 514 -1.53 -18.34 16.57
C THR A 514 -2.49 -17.39 15.87
N ASP A 515 -3.06 -17.82 14.75
CA ASP A 515 -3.95 -17.02 13.90
C ASP A 515 -3.21 -15.81 13.31
N LEU A 516 -1.96 -16.04 12.88
CA LEU A 516 -1.04 -15.01 12.38
C LEU A 516 -0.49 -15.37 11.00
N PHE A 517 -0.39 -14.37 10.13
CA PHE A 517 0.49 -14.43 8.97
C PHE A 517 1.89 -14.00 9.37
N TYR A 518 2.91 -14.68 8.85
CA TYR A 518 4.31 -14.32 9.03
C TYR A 518 4.96 -14.06 7.70
N VAL A 519 5.70 -12.96 7.58
CA VAL A 519 6.32 -12.51 6.33
C VAL A 519 7.80 -12.22 6.55
N SER A 520 8.68 -12.87 5.77
CA SER A 520 10.13 -12.67 5.89
C SER A 520 10.61 -11.50 5.04
N ASN A 521 11.26 -10.54 5.68
CA ASN A 521 11.80 -9.33 5.04
C ASN A 521 13.30 -9.52 4.85
N ARG A 522 13.68 -10.09 3.71
CA ARG A 522 15.05 -10.52 3.46
C ARG A 522 16.07 -9.41 3.62
N ASP A 523 15.85 -8.26 3.00
CA ASP A 523 16.81 -7.17 3.09
C ASP A 523 16.63 -6.31 4.34
N GLY A 524 15.47 -6.41 5.01
CA GLY A 524 15.16 -5.76 6.28
C GLY A 524 15.71 -6.50 7.50
N GLY A 525 16.02 -7.79 7.36
CA GLY A 525 16.57 -8.60 8.45
C GLY A 525 15.52 -9.04 9.48
N THR A 526 14.23 -8.96 9.15
CA THR A 526 13.14 -9.22 10.09
C THR A 526 12.10 -10.20 9.57
N VAL A 527 11.21 -10.65 10.47
CA VAL A 527 9.96 -11.33 10.14
C VAL A 527 8.79 -10.57 10.76
N THR A 528 7.86 -10.10 9.94
CA THR A 528 6.64 -9.43 10.41
C THR A 528 5.56 -10.46 10.72
N ALA A 529 4.99 -10.40 11.92
CA ALA A 529 3.79 -11.15 12.30
C ALA A 529 2.57 -10.23 12.17
N ILE A 530 1.55 -10.66 11.44
CA ILE A 530 0.34 -9.90 11.12
C ILE A 530 -0.85 -10.68 11.68
N ASP A 531 -1.71 -10.01 12.44
CA ASP A 531 -2.96 -10.58 12.92
C ASP A 531 -3.89 -10.91 11.76
N ALA A 532 -4.33 -12.17 11.64
CA ALA A 532 -5.14 -12.61 10.50
C ALA A 532 -6.58 -12.09 10.54
N ASP A 533 -7.04 -11.59 11.68
CA ASP A 533 -8.38 -11.01 11.85
C ASP A 533 -8.36 -9.51 11.58
N THR A 534 -7.46 -8.77 12.24
CA THR A 534 -7.39 -7.32 12.10
C THR A 534 -6.55 -6.86 10.92
N LEU A 535 -5.73 -7.75 10.34
CA LEU A 535 -4.76 -7.47 9.27
C LEU A 535 -3.69 -6.44 9.66
N ILE A 536 -3.41 -6.30 10.96
CA ILE A 536 -2.45 -5.33 11.49
C ILE A 536 -1.17 -6.06 11.96
N PRO A 537 0.03 -5.53 11.67
CA PRO A 537 1.27 -6.05 12.25
C PRO A 537 1.29 -6.02 13.78
N VAL A 538 1.50 -7.18 14.41
CA VAL A 538 1.59 -7.35 15.87
C VAL A 538 3.03 -7.51 16.35
N ALA A 539 3.96 -7.91 15.48
CA ALA A 539 5.39 -7.95 15.78
C ALA A 539 6.22 -7.78 14.50
N ASN A 540 7.45 -7.30 14.68
CA ASN A 540 8.50 -7.35 13.67
C ASN A 540 9.73 -7.95 14.35
N LEU A 541 9.99 -9.22 14.08
CA LEU A 541 10.96 -10.03 14.82
C LEU A 541 12.35 -9.90 14.19
N ASP A 542 13.39 -9.69 15.00
CA ASP A 542 14.78 -9.78 14.51
C ASP A 542 15.03 -11.21 14.02
N ALA A 543 15.41 -11.34 12.75
CA ALA A 543 15.72 -12.61 12.09
C ALA A 543 17.12 -12.62 11.47
N GLY A 544 17.99 -11.71 11.90
CA GLY A 544 19.37 -11.60 11.46
C GLY A 544 19.53 -10.95 10.08
N ALA A 545 20.51 -11.41 9.29
CA ALA A 545 21.00 -10.64 8.15
C ALA A 545 20.12 -10.71 6.90
N LYS A 546 19.70 -11.92 6.51
CA LYS A 546 18.91 -12.18 5.30
C LYS A 546 17.94 -13.36 5.53
N PRO A 547 16.87 -13.19 6.33
CA PRO A 547 15.81 -14.19 6.44
C PRO A 547 15.24 -14.50 5.04
N ASN A 548 14.95 -15.77 4.77
CA ASN A 548 14.68 -16.26 3.42
C ASN A 548 13.38 -17.04 3.33
N HIS A 549 13.25 -18.16 4.03
CA HIS A 549 12.04 -19.00 4.02
C HIS A 549 11.46 -19.14 5.41
N ILE A 550 10.14 -19.34 5.49
CA ILE A 550 9.43 -19.62 6.73
C ILE A 550 8.69 -20.95 6.58
N SER A 551 8.74 -21.80 7.60
CA SER A 551 7.88 -22.98 7.76
C SER A 551 7.33 -23.02 9.18
N PHE A 552 6.27 -23.80 9.43
CA PHE A 552 5.69 -23.94 10.77
C PHE A 552 5.39 -25.41 11.09
N ASN A 553 5.28 -25.75 12.37
CA ASN A 553 4.96 -27.11 12.84
C ASN A 553 3.49 -27.29 13.28
N GLY A 554 2.71 -26.22 13.30
CA GLY A 554 1.29 -26.23 13.68
C GLY A 554 1.03 -26.20 15.18
N ASP A 555 2.04 -25.86 16.00
CA ASP A 555 1.91 -25.71 17.46
C ASP A 555 2.06 -24.25 17.94
N GLY A 556 2.04 -23.30 17.00
CA GLY A 556 2.38 -21.90 17.24
C GLY A 556 3.87 -21.57 17.11
N THR A 557 4.68 -22.49 16.58
CA THR A 557 6.09 -22.26 16.28
C THR A 557 6.33 -22.10 14.78
N ILE A 558 7.05 -21.04 14.42
CA ILE A 558 7.60 -20.85 13.07
C ILE A 558 9.12 -21.05 13.07
N TYR A 559 9.66 -21.44 11.92
CA TYR A 559 11.08 -21.62 11.66
C TYR A 559 11.49 -20.73 10.48
N VAL A 560 12.60 -20.01 10.62
CA VAL A 560 13.07 -19.04 9.63
C VAL A 560 14.51 -19.33 9.25
N THR A 561 14.73 -19.63 7.97
CA THR A 561 16.09 -19.76 7.44
C THR A 561 16.69 -18.38 7.20
N ASN A 562 17.89 -18.11 7.71
CA ASN A 562 18.59 -16.84 7.58
C ASN A 562 19.98 -17.04 6.96
N LYS A 563 20.21 -16.40 5.80
CA LYS A 563 21.49 -16.41 5.10
C LYS A 563 22.39 -15.30 5.65
N ARG A 564 23.53 -15.64 6.28
CA ARG A 564 24.43 -14.60 6.81
C ARG A 564 25.14 -13.87 5.66
N SER A 565 25.42 -12.56 5.85
CA SER A 565 25.98 -11.70 4.79
C SER A 565 27.32 -12.20 4.24
N TRP A 566 27.55 -11.91 2.96
CA TRP A 566 28.75 -12.23 2.17
C TRP A 566 29.86 -11.20 2.48
N GLY A 567 30.50 -11.31 3.65
CA GLY A 567 31.67 -10.50 4.01
C GLY A 567 32.98 -11.18 3.62
N ASN A 568 33.92 -10.43 3.03
CA ASN A 568 35.24 -10.89 2.60
C ASN A 568 36.00 -11.62 3.72
N GLY A 569 36.08 -12.95 3.63
CA GLY A 569 37.08 -13.76 4.33
C GLY A 569 36.59 -14.57 5.53
N ASP A 570 35.32 -14.48 5.93
CA ASP A 570 34.79 -15.34 7.00
C ASP A 570 34.03 -16.52 6.39
N ILE A 571 34.36 -17.75 6.78
CA ILE A 571 33.69 -19.01 6.41
C ILE A 571 32.62 -19.40 7.44
N GLY A 572 31.90 -18.41 7.98
CA GLY A 572 30.92 -18.58 9.05
C GLY A 572 29.72 -19.49 8.72
N THR A 573 28.82 -19.64 9.67
CA THR A 573 27.56 -20.39 9.58
C THR A 573 26.40 -19.47 9.14
N ASP A 574 25.35 -20.09 8.61
CA ASP A 574 24.01 -19.48 8.49
C ASP A 574 23.21 -19.77 9.76
N GLN A 575 22.06 -19.12 9.92
CA GLN A 575 21.22 -19.29 11.10
C GLN A 575 19.86 -19.87 10.76
N LEU A 576 19.36 -20.73 11.64
CA LEU A 576 17.97 -21.14 11.68
C LEU A 576 17.36 -20.55 12.95
N HIS A 577 16.31 -19.76 12.80
CA HIS A 577 15.58 -19.17 13.93
C HIS A 577 14.30 -19.96 14.16
N SER A 578 13.92 -20.15 15.41
CA SER A 578 12.61 -20.64 15.83
C SER A 578 11.95 -19.58 16.69
N TYR A 579 10.70 -19.26 16.40
CA TYR A 579 9.88 -18.34 17.19
C TYR A 579 8.61 -19.05 17.61
N ARG A 580 8.44 -19.25 18.91
CA ARG A 580 7.22 -19.79 19.48
C ARG A 580 6.40 -18.68 20.13
N ALA A 581 5.22 -18.44 19.59
CA ALA A 581 4.36 -17.36 20.06
C ALA A 581 3.74 -17.65 21.43
N ASN A 582 3.74 -16.65 22.31
CA ASN A 582 2.93 -16.64 23.53
C ASN A 582 1.63 -15.87 23.26
N ARG A 583 0.61 -16.57 22.74
CA ARG A 583 -0.66 -15.98 22.24
C ARG A 583 -1.34 -15.02 23.22
N LEU A 584 -1.21 -15.24 24.54
CA LEU A 584 -1.82 -14.36 25.55
C LEU A 584 -1.18 -12.96 25.62
N ALA A 585 0.09 -12.84 25.27
CA ALA A 585 0.80 -11.55 25.18
C ALA A 585 0.45 -10.80 23.88
N LEU A 586 0.33 -11.53 22.78
CA LEU A 586 0.10 -10.96 21.44
C LEU A 586 -1.32 -10.37 21.28
N VAL A 587 -2.35 -11.06 21.77
CA VAL A 587 -3.74 -10.57 21.72
C VAL A 587 -3.92 -9.26 22.53
N ARG A 588 -3.15 -9.08 23.60
CA ARG A 588 -3.20 -7.87 24.45
C ARG A 588 -2.48 -6.67 23.83
N LEU A 589 -1.36 -6.92 23.14
CA LEU A 589 -0.61 -5.89 22.42
C LEU A 589 -1.36 -5.38 21.17
N ALA A 590 -2.06 -6.26 20.46
CA ALA A 590 -2.85 -5.91 19.27
C ALA A 590 -3.98 -4.91 19.59
N GLY A 591 -4.80 -5.21 20.60
CA GLY A 591 -5.91 -4.33 21.00
C GLY A 591 -5.45 -2.97 21.51
N LEU A 592 -4.32 -2.91 22.25
CA LEU A 592 -3.76 -1.65 22.73
C LEU A 592 -3.22 -0.80 21.57
N ARG A 593 -2.51 -1.42 20.61
CA ARG A 593 -1.93 -0.71 19.46
C ARG A 593 -2.99 -0.19 18.50
N GLN A 594 -4.06 -0.95 18.26
CA GLN A 594 -5.19 -0.48 17.48
C GLN A 594 -5.86 0.74 18.12
N ALA A 595 -6.08 0.72 19.45
CA ALA A 595 -6.62 1.87 20.17
C ALA A 595 -5.71 3.11 20.08
N PHE A 596 -4.38 2.92 20.19
CA PHE A 596 -3.41 4.02 19.99
C PHE A 596 -3.42 4.57 18.56
N HIS A 597 -3.57 3.70 17.56
CA HIS A 597 -3.63 4.11 16.15
C HIS A 597 -4.83 5.02 15.89
N GLU A 598 -6.02 4.61 16.31
CA GLU A 598 -7.24 5.41 16.14
C GLU A 598 -7.16 6.76 16.90
N ILE A 599 -6.66 6.77 18.13
CA ILE A 599 -6.53 8.02 18.92
C ILE A 599 -5.56 9.02 18.27
N ARG A 600 -4.44 8.55 17.69
CA ARG A 600 -3.48 9.44 17.01
C ARG A 600 -4.06 10.00 15.72
N LYS A 601 -4.71 9.14 14.92
CA LYS A 601 -5.41 9.55 13.69
C LYS A 601 -6.41 10.65 13.98
N ASP A 602 -7.21 10.52 15.05
CA ASP A 602 -8.16 11.54 15.47
C ASP A 602 -7.48 12.84 15.95
N ARG A 603 -6.36 12.75 16.66
CA ARG A 603 -5.55 13.92 17.08
C ARG A 603 -4.97 14.69 15.89
N ASP A 604 -4.37 13.99 14.93
CA ASP A 604 -3.74 14.64 13.77
C ASP A 604 -4.79 15.30 12.87
N ALA A 605 -5.92 14.63 12.64
CA ALA A 605 -7.07 15.24 11.97
C ALA A 605 -7.57 16.51 12.70
N ALA A 606 -7.63 16.49 14.04
CA ALA A 606 -8.02 17.64 14.83
C ALA A 606 -6.99 18.79 14.78
N ARG A 607 -5.69 18.49 14.79
CA ARG A 607 -4.61 19.48 14.65
C ARG A 607 -4.65 20.16 13.29
N ASP A 608 -4.90 19.39 12.24
CA ASP A 608 -4.94 19.90 10.87
C ASP A 608 -6.17 20.77 10.64
N ALA A 609 -7.34 20.36 11.17
CA ALA A 609 -8.54 21.18 11.20
C ALA A 609 -8.34 22.48 11.99
N LEU A 610 -7.55 22.45 13.07
CA LEU A 610 -7.21 23.64 13.86
C LEU A 610 -6.30 24.61 13.07
N ALA A 611 -5.29 24.08 12.39
CA ALA A 611 -4.40 24.88 11.54
C ALA A 611 -5.15 25.51 10.34
N GLU A 612 -6.07 24.75 9.75
CA GLU A 612 -7.01 25.23 8.71
C GLU A 612 -7.85 26.41 9.23
N THR A 613 -8.51 26.22 10.38
CA THR A 613 -9.36 27.25 10.99
C THR A 613 -8.55 28.52 11.33
N HIS A 614 -7.32 28.37 11.82
CA HIS A 614 -6.42 29.51 12.06
C HIS A 614 -6.08 30.28 10.77
N ARG A 615 -5.88 29.59 9.65
CA ARG A 615 -5.61 30.24 8.35
C ARG A 615 -6.86 30.89 7.77
N GLU A 616 -8.02 30.22 7.79
CA GLU A 616 -9.30 30.83 7.39
C GLU A 616 -9.56 32.11 8.19
N LEU A 617 -9.30 32.09 9.50
CA LEU A 617 -9.44 33.24 10.36
C LEU A 617 -8.51 34.39 9.95
N ALA A 618 -7.27 34.08 9.57
CA ALA A 618 -6.32 35.07 9.07
C ALA A 618 -6.79 35.68 7.75
N GLU A 619 -7.28 34.87 6.82
CA GLU A 619 -7.80 35.31 5.52
C GLU A 619 -9.06 36.19 5.68
N VAL A 620 -10.03 35.78 6.52
CA VAL A 620 -11.24 36.56 6.79
C VAL A 620 -10.89 37.90 7.42
N ARG A 621 -9.90 37.96 8.33
CA ARG A 621 -9.42 39.23 8.92
C ARG A 621 -8.75 40.14 7.89
N GLU A 622 -7.97 39.58 6.97
CA GLU A 622 -7.36 40.33 5.87
C GLU A 622 -8.42 40.89 4.92
N GLN A 623 -9.39 40.05 4.52
CA GLN A 623 -10.52 40.46 3.67
C GLN A 623 -11.39 41.52 4.33
N LEU A 624 -11.65 41.40 5.64
CA LEU A 624 -12.40 42.38 6.41
C LEU A 624 -11.65 43.72 6.42
N THR A 625 -10.35 43.70 6.71
CA THR A 625 -9.50 44.91 6.69
C THR A 625 -9.51 45.58 5.31
N ALA A 626 -9.43 44.79 4.23
CA ALA A 626 -9.50 45.31 2.86
C ALA A 626 -10.88 45.91 2.54
N ALA A 627 -11.97 45.26 2.99
CA ALA A 627 -13.33 45.74 2.79
C ALA A 627 -13.61 47.03 3.58
N GLU A 628 -13.13 47.14 4.83
CA GLU A 628 -13.23 48.35 5.64
C GLU A 628 -12.49 49.53 5.00
N ASN A 629 -11.28 49.28 4.47
CA ASN A 629 -10.52 50.29 3.74
C ASN A 629 -11.22 50.74 2.45
N ALA A 630 -11.84 49.80 1.72
CA ALA A 630 -12.63 50.11 0.53
C ALA A 630 -13.87 50.94 0.87
N ALA A 631 -14.63 50.55 1.90
CA ALA A 631 -15.79 51.30 2.38
C ALA A 631 -15.40 52.73 2.80
N LYS A 632 -14.27 52.89 3.48
CA LYS A 632 -13.74 54.20 3.85
C LYS A 632 -13.39 55.05 2.61
N ALA A 633 -12.80 54.45 1.58
CA ALA A 633 -12.47 55.15 0.34
C ALA A 633 -13.72 55.58 -0.45
N GLU A 634 -14.73 54.72 -0.55
CA GLU A 634 -16.00 55.07 -1.22
C GLU A 634 -16.77 56.14 -0.43
N LYS A 635 -16.68 56.12 0.90
CA LYS A 635 -17.24 57.18 1.75
C LYS A 635 -16.59 58.53 1.46
N THR A 636 -15.26 58.59 1.40
CA THR A 636 -14.55 59.83 1.01
C THR A 636 -14.98 60.29 -0.39
N ARG A 637 -15.10 59.39 -1.37
CA ARG A 637 -15.56 59.75 -2.73
C ARG A 637 -17.00 60.29 -2.75
N ALA A 638 -17.88 59.72 -1.94
CA ALA A 638 -19.26 60.21 -1.81
C ALA A 638 -19.28 61.61 -1.18
N GLU A 639 -18.48 61.85 -0.15
CA GLU A 639 -18.34 63.18 0.50
C GLU A 639 -17.77 64.23 -0.47
N GLU A 640 -16.70 63.90 -1.22
CA GLU A 640 -16.11 64.78 -2.23
C GLU A 640 -17.07 65.07 -3.39
N ALA A 641 -17.83 64.07 -3.86
CA ALA A 641 -18.82 64.25 -4.91
C ALA A 641 -20.01 65.11 -4.44
N GLU A 642 -20.38 65.02 -3.17
CA GLU A 642 -21.44 65.82 -2.55
C GLU A 642 -21.01 67.28 -2.39
N GLU A 643 -19.75 67.52 -1.97
CA GLU A 643 -19.16 68.86 -1.89
C GLU A 643 -19.04 69.51 -3.28
N ALA A 644 -18.51 68.79 -4.27
CA ALA A 644 -18.40 69.27 -5.65
C ALA A 644 -19.77 69.59 -6.27
N LEU A 645 -20.79 68.78 -5.98
CA LEU A 645 -22.16 69.05 -6.42
C LEU A 645 -22.73 70.31 -5.77
N ALA A 646 -22.48 70.52 -4.47
CA ALA A 646 -22.92 71.71 -3.75
C ALA A 646 -22.27 73.00 -4.28
N GLU A 647 -20.97 72.95 -4.61
CA GLU A 647 -20.25 74.06 -5.24
C GLU A 647 -20.78 74.37 -6.65
N ALA A 648 -20.92 73.35 -7.50
CA ALA A 648 -21.44 73.50 -8.86
C ALA A 648 -22.89 74.07 -8.89
N ALA A 649 -23.71 73.67 -7.92
CA ALA A 649 -25.07 74.19 -7.74
C ALA A 649 -25.08 75.66 -7.31
N ALA A 650 -24.12 76.09 -6.47
CA ALA A 650 -23.98 77.48 -6.05
C ALA A 650 -23.50 78.41 -7.18
N GLU A 651 -22.72 77.89 -8.13
CA GLU A 651 -22.17 78.65 -9.27
C GLU A 651 -23.03 78.64 -10.54
N HIS A 652 -24.20 77.96 -10.54
CA HIS A 652 -25.03 77.72 -11.74
C HIS A 652 -24.26 77.06 -12.90
N ALA A 653 -23.33 76.15 -12.58
CA ALA A 653 -22.53 75.45 -13.58
C ALA A 653 -23.36 74.42 -14.37
N ALA A 654 -23.04 74.25 -15.66
CA ALA A 654 -23.76 73.36 -16.59
C ALA A 654 -23.57 71.86 -16.28
N ASP A 655 -22.58 71.51 -15.45
CA ASP A 655 -22.11 70.13 -15.25
C ASP A 655 -22.77 69.42 -14.05
N THR A 656 -23.82 70.02 -13.48
CA THR A 656 -24.52 69.55 -12.26
C THR A 656 -25.11 68.14 -12.40
N ALA A 657 -25.67 67.80 -13.56
CA ALA A 657 -26.25 66.46 -13.81
C ALA A 657 -25.21 65.33 -13.80
N GLU A 658 -23.98 65.61 -14.24
CA GLU A 658 -22.88 64.63 -14.23
C GLU A 658 -22.38 64.38 -12.80
N LEU A 659 -22.33 65.44 -11.98
CA LEU A 659 -21.95 65.35 -10.57
C LEU A 659 -23.02 64.61 -9.73
N GLU A 660 -24.32 64.80 -10.03
CA GLU A 660 -25.41 64.02 -9.42
C GLU A 660 -25.27 62.52 -9.73
N GLN A 661 -24.92 62.16 -10.98
CA GLN A 661 -24.70 60.78 -11.37
C GLN A 661 -23.47 60.17 -10.67
N ARG A 662 -22.39 60.94 -10.53
CA ARG A 662 -21.17 60.50 -9.81
C ARG A 662 -21.43 60.30 -8.33
N LEU A 663 -22.20 61.18 -7.68
CA LEU A 663 -22.60 61.03 -6.28
C LEU A 663 -23.49 59.80 -6.08
N ALA A 664 -24.46 59.56 -6.98
CA ALA A 664 -25.31 58.37 -6.92
C ALA A 664 -24.49 57.08 -7.04
N ALA A 665 -23.55 57.01 -7.98
CA ALA A 665 -22.66 55.86 -8.15
C ALA A 665 -21.74 55.65 -6.94
N ALA A 666 -21.19 56.72 -6.36
CA ALA A 666 -20.36 56.63 -5.15
C ALA A 666 -21.15 56.12 -3.92
N ARG A 667 -22.41 56.54 -3.77
CA ARG A 667 -23.30 56.07 -2.70
C ARG A 667 -23.69 54.60 -2.86
N GLU A 668 -23.94 54.16 -4.09
CA GLU A 668 -24.21 52.74 -4.39
C GLU A 668 -22.98 51.86 -4.11
N ALA A 669 -21.79 52.31 -4.51
CA ALA A 669 -20.53 51.62 -4.23
C ALA A 669 -20.24 51.56 -2.72
N LEU A 670 -20.51 52.63 -1.97
CA LEU A 670 -20.39 52.65 -0.51
C LEU A 670 -21.33 51.64 0.15
N ALA A 671 -22.61 51.61 -0.23
CA ALA A 671 -23.58 50.67 0.31
C ALA A 671 -23.15 49.21 0.08
N ALA A 672 -22.67 48.89 -1.12
CA ALA A 672 -22.16 47.55 -1.44
C ALA A 672 -20.89 47.19 -0.62
N ALA A 673 -20.02 48.16 -0.35
CA ALA A 673 -18.84 47.95 0.49
C ALA A 673 -19.21 47.74 1.97
N GLU A 674 -20.19 48.49 2.49
CA GLU A 674 -20.71 48.33 3.86
C GLU A 674 -21.41 46.98 4.06
N ASP A 675 -22.20 46.52 3.07
CA ASP A 675 -22.81 45.18 3.09
C ASP A 675 -21.74 44.07 3.12
N LYS A 676 -20.65 44.24 2.37
CA LYS A 676 -19.52 43.30 2.38
C LYS A 676 -18.80 43.26 3.73
N VAL A 677 -18.60 44.41 4.39
CA VAL A 677 -18.05 44.49 5.75
C VAL A 677 -18.96 43.78 6.75
N ALA A 678 -20.27 44.00 6.68
CA ALA A 678 -21.24 43.35 7.56
C ALA A 678 -21.23 41.81 7.40
N ALA A 679 -21.17 41.32 6.15
CA ALA A 679 -21.07 39.90 5.85
C ALA A 679 -19.78 39.27 6.40
N LEU A 680 -18.61 39.89 6.16
CA LEU A 680 -17.32 39.40 6.65
C LEU A 680 -17.21 39.44 8.18
N THR A 681 -17.82 40.43 8.83
CA THR A 681 -17.90 40.51 10.31
C THR A 681 -18.70 39.36 10.90
N ALA A 682 -19.83 38.98 10.27
CA ALA A 682 -20.64 37.85 10.69
C ALA A 682 -19.90 36.50 10.48
N THR A 683 -19.18 36.36 9.37
CA THR A 683 -18.31 35.20 9.12
C THR A 683 -17.21 35.09 10.17
N LEU A 684 -16.50 36.20 10.47
CA LEU A 684 -15.44 36.25 11.48
C LEU A 684 -15.91 35.75 12.85
N ALA A 685 -17.05 36.25 13.32
CA ALA A 685 -17.61 35.84 14.62
C ALA A 685 -17.96 34.35 14.68
N THR A 686 -18.44 33.78 13.56
CA THR A 686 -18.79 32.35 13.47
C THR A 686 -17.53 31.48 13.48
N THR A 687 -16.50 31.87 12.72
CA THR A 687 -15.21 31.16 12.66
C THR A 687 -14.46 31.21 14.01
N GLU A 688 -14.47 32.34 14.73
CA GLU A 688 -13.85 32.46 16.06
C GLU A 688 -14.51 31.56 17.11
N SER A 689 -15.84 31.37 17.04
CA SER A 689 -16.58 30.46 17.93
C SER A 689 -16.26 28.99 17.65
N GLY A 690 -16.15 28.61 16.38
CA GLY A 690 -15.71 27.27 15.97
C GLY A 690 -14.29 26.96 16.42
N LEU A 691 -13.40 27.96 16.36
CA LEU A 691 -12.00 27.81 16.75
C LEU A 691 -11.83 27.44 18.23
N ALA A 692 -12.49 28.14 19.14
CA ALA A 692 -12.37 27.87 20.58
C ALA A 692 -12.78 26.43 20.94
N THR A 693 -13.78 25.89 20.23
CA THR A 693 -14.26 24.52 20.40
C THR A 693 -13.25 23.50 19.88
N ALA A 694 -12.63 23.77 18.72
CA ALA A 694 -11.57 22.94 18.15
C ALA A 694 -10.29 22.92 19.03
N GLU A 695 -9.88 24.06 19.57
CA GLU A 695 -8.73 24.18 20.49
C GLU A 695 -8.94 23.34 21.76
N GLN A 696 -10.16 23.37 22.32
CA GLN A 696 -10.52 22.58 23.49
C GLN A 696 -10.52 21.06 23.21
N ALA A 697 -11.00 20.64 22.03
CA ALA A 697 -10.97 19.24 21.61
C ALA A 697 -9.53 18.74 21.41
N HIS A 698 -8.68 19.52 20.73
CA HIS A 698 -7.27 19.20 20.52
C HIS A 698 -6.50 19.06 21.85
N ALA A 699 -6.68 19.99 22.79
CA ALA A 699 -6.02 19.93 24.11
C ALA A 699 -6.44 18.70 24.94
N ALA A 700 -7.70 18.25 24.79
CA ALA A 700 -8.19 17.05 25.45
C ALA A 700 -7.56 15.77 24.86
N LEU A 701 -7.40 15.70 23.53
CA LEU A 701 -6.72 14.58 22.85
C LEU A 701 -5.24 14.48 23.24
N GLU A 702 -4.54 15.62 23.32
CA GLU A 702 -3.15 15.67 23.82
C GLU A 702 -3.02 15.14 25.26
N THR A 703 -3.99 15.47 26.12
CA THR A 703 -4.03 14.98 27.51
C THR A 703 -4.28 13.48 27.57
N ALA A 704 -5.18 12.95 26.73
CA ALA A 704 -5.49 11.52 26.65
C ALA A 704 -4.30 10.70 26.14
N LEU A 705 -3.63 11.18 25.08
CA LEU A 705 -2.43 10.57 24.55
C LEU A 705 -1.31 10.50 25.61
N SER A 706 -1.07 11.62 26.30
CA SER A 706 -0.08 11.71 27.38
C SER A 706 -0.40 10.77 28.56
N ALA A 707 -1.68 10.48 28.82
CA ALA A 707 -2.09 9.54 29.88
C ALA A 707 -1.90 8.09 29.42
N ALA A 708 -2.26 7.77 28.17
CA ALA A 708 -2.08 6.46 27.58
C ALA A 708 -0.59 6.09 27.47
N GLU A 709 0.28 7.01 27.07
CA GLU A 709 1.73 6.81 27.01
C GLU A 709 2.36 6.51 28.38
N ARG A 710 1.88 7.19 29.43
CA ARG A 710 2.29 6.91 30.81
C ARG A 710 1.85 5.52 31.26
N ALA A 711 0.61 5.13 30.97
CA ALA A 711 0.10 3.80 31.28
C ALA A 711 0.90 2.70 30.55
N ARG A 712 1.19 2.91 29.26
CA ARG A 712 2.03 2.01 28.45
C ARG A 712 3.42 1.85 29.06
N THR A 713 4.08 2.97 29.38
CA THR A 713 5.44 2.97 29.95
C THR A 713 5.50 2.24 31.29
N GLU A 714 4.51 2.47 32.16
CA GLU A 714 4.45 1.80 33.47
C GLU A 714 4.17 0.30 33.32
N ALA A 715 3.35 -0.08 32.35
CA ALA A 715 3.06 -1.47 32.07
C ALA A 715 4.24 -2.22 31.42
N GLU A 716 4.93 -1.59 30.46
CA GLU A 716 6.19 -2.09 29.86
C GLU A 716 7.25 -2.30 30.95
N LYS A 717 7.39 -1.36 31.87
CA LYS A 717 8.31 -1.46 33.00
C LYS A 717 7.93 -2.58 33.97
N THR A 718 6.64 -2.69 34.31
CA THR A 718 6.14 -3.75 35.20
C THR A 718 6.28 -5.14 34.56
N ALA A 719 6.09 -5.25 33.24
CA ALA A 719 6.29 -6.48 32.48
C ALA A 719 7.77 -6.88 32.42
N ALA A 720 8.68 -5.92 32.26
CA ALA A 720 10.12 -6.15 32.26
C ALA A 720 10.65 -6.64 33.61
N ASP A 721 10.06 -6.18 34.72
CA ASP A 721 10.42 -6.59 36.08
C ASP A 721 9.73 -7.90 36.55
N ALA A 722 8.74 -8.41 35.79
CA ALA A 722 7.93 -9.55 36.19
C ALA A 722 8.60 -10.91 35.91
N THR A 723 9.09 -11.55 36.98
CA THR A 723 9.78 -12.85 36.91
C THR A 723 8.86 -14.06 36.98
N THR A 724 7.59 -13.88 37.39
CA THR A 724 6.64 -14.99 37.57
C THR A 724 5.32 -14.81 36.81
N ARG A 725 4.64 -15.94 36.54
CA ARG A 725 3.34 -15.98 35.85
C ARG A 725 2.23 -15.22 36.57
N ALA A 726 2.28 -15.13 37.89
CA ALA A 726 1.29 -14.42 38.70
C ALA A 726 1.51 -12.88 38.65
N GLU A 727 2.76 -12.44 38.66
CA GLU A 727 3.11 -11.01 38.52
C GLU A 727 2.74 -10.48 37.13
N ARG A 728 2.93 -11.30 36.08
CA ARG A 728 2.46 -10.97 34.72
C ARG A 728 0.94 -10.91 34.60
N ALA A 729 0.22 -11.71 35.39
CA ALA A 729 -1.25 -11.67 35.42
C ALA A 729 -1.78 -10.42 36.16
N GLU A 730 -1.08 -9.98 37.20
CA GLU A 730 -1.41 -8.75 37.93
C GLU A 730 -1.07 -7.49 37.12
N ALA A 731 0.07 -7.48 36.41
CA ALA A 731 0.41 -6.41 35.45
C ALA A 731 -0.69 -6.25 34.38
N ALA A 732 -1.18 -7.36 33.84
CA ALA A 732 -2.27 -7.35 32.87
C ALA A 732 -3.63 -6.93 33.45
N ARG A 733 -3.88 -7.16 34.75
CA ARG A 733 -5.08 -6.66 35.42
C ARG A 733 -5.05 -5.13 35.50
N ILE A 734 -3.89 -4.57 35.85
CA ILE A 734 -3.68 -3.12 35.94
C ILE A 734 -3.82 -2.46 34.56
N GLU A 735 -3.28 -3.06 33.51
CA GLU A 735 -3.48 -2.61 32.12
C GLU A 735 -4.96 -2.62 31.70
N ALA A 736 -5.70 -3.68 32.04
CA ALA A 736 -7.12 -3.80 31.73
C ALA A 736 -7.98 -2.74 32.47
N GLU A 737 -7.64 -2.44 33.73
CA GLU A 737 -8.30 -1.39 34.51
C GLU A 737 -8.03 0.00 33.96
N ALA A 738 -6.78 0.27 33.53
CA ALA A 738 -6.42 1.52 32.88
C ALA A 738 -7.12 1.71 31.53
N ALA A 739 -7.20 0.65 30.70
CA ALA A 739 -7.92 0.68 29.43
C ALA A 739 -9.42 0.89 29.60
N ALA A 740 -10.03 0.29 30.63
CA ALA A 740 -11.44 0.47 30.95
C ALA A 740 -11.74 1.91 31.42
N GLU A 741 -10.86 2.51 32.21
CA GLU A 741 -10.99 3.90 32.64
C GLU A 741 -10.84 4.88 31.46
N LEU A 742 -9.94 4.58 30.52
CA LEU A 742 -9.74 5.38 29.31
C LEU A 742 -10.98 5.34 28.38
N ALA A 743 -11.55 4.15 28.18
CA ALA A 743 -12.73 3.94 27.35
C ALA A 743 -13.97 4.65 27.94
N GLU A 744 -14.15 4.62 29.25
CA GLU A 744 -15.25 5.31 29.92
C GLU A 744 -15.10 6.83 29.85
N GLN A 745 -13.87 7.35 29.95
CA GLN A 745 -13.62 8.78 29.78
C GLN A 745 -13.81 9.24 28.32
N ALA A 746 -13.48 8.42 27.33
CA ALA A 746 -13.76 8.71 25.91
C ALA A 746 -15.28 8.73 25.63
N ARG A 747 -16.02 7.78 26.22
CA ARG A 747 -17.49 7.68 26.09
C ARG A 747 -18.20 8.92 26.67
N ILE A 748 -17.86 9.33 27.89
CA ILE A 748 -18.47 10.51 28.55
C ILE A 748 -18.23 11.78 27.71
N ARG A 749 -17.06 11.90 27.06
CA ARG A 749 -16.70 13.09 26.26
C ARG A 749 -17.36 13.14 24.89
N ALA A 750 -17.61 11.97 24.29
CA ALA A 750 -18.42 11.87 23.08
C ALA A 750 -19.88 12.32 23.34
N GLU A 751 -20.39 12.09 24.55
CA GLU A 751 -21.71 12.56 24.99
C GLU A 751 -21.74 14.09 25.20
N ASP A 752 -20.71 14.67 25.83
CA ASP A 752 -20.61 16.12 26.03
C ASP A 752 -20.44 16.91 24.70
N ALA A 753 -19.64 16.39 23.77
CA ALA A 753 -19.43 17.00 22.44
C ALA A 753 -20.70 16.96 21.58
N ARG A 754 -21.49 15.87 21.68
CA ARG A 754 -22.80 15.75 21.04
C ARG A 754 -23.77 16.82 21.53
N ASP A 755 -23.82 17.03 22.84
CA ASP A 755 -24.77 17.95 23.46
C ASP A 755 -24.42 19.42 23.13
N ALA A 756 -23.13 19.74 22.97
CA ALA A 756 -22.65 21.04 22.47
C ALA A 756 -22.99 21.29 20.99
N ALA A 757 -22.79 20.29 20.12
CA ALA A 757 -23.11 20.39 18.69
C ALA A 757 -24.62 20.56 18.42
N VAL A 758 -25.47 19.98 19.28
CA VAL A 758 -26.93 20.16 19.23
C VAL A 758 -27.33 21.60 19.60
N ALA A 759 -26.68 22.20 20.60
CA ALA A 759 -26.95 23.57 21.03
C ALA A 759 -26.55 24.62 19.95
N ASP A 760 -25.47 24.36 19.23
CA ASP A 760 -24.95 25.25 18.19
C ASP A 760 -25.81 25.20 16.91
N ARG A 761 -26.26 23.99 16.52
CA ARG A 761 -27.23 23.78 15.42
C ARG A 761 -28.54 24.54 15.66
N ASP A 762 -29.04 24.50 16.89
CA ASP A 762 -30.30 25.15 17.24
C ASP A 762 -30.14 26.69 17.26
N SER A 763 -28.93 27.19 17.53
CA SER A 763 -28.56 28.61 17.44
C SER A 763 -28.41 29.10 15.98
N ALA A 764 -27.75 28.33 15.11
CA ALA A 764 -27.63 28.64 13.69
C ALA A 764 -28.98 28.67 12.95
N ARG A 765 -29.91 27.79 13.34
CA ARG A 765 -31.28 27.74 12.80
C ARG A 765 -32.12 28.96 13.17
N ALA A 766 -31.80 29.63 14.29
CA ALA A 766 -32.45 30.87 14.71
C ALA A 766 -31.94 32.11 13.93
N ALA A 767 -30.76 32.03 13.30
CA ALA A 767 -30.10 33.15 12.63
C ALA A 767 -30.35 33.25 11.11
N GLY A 768 -31.02 32.28 10.47
CA GLY A 768 -31.47 32.38 9.07
C GLY A 768 -30.37 32.34 8.00
N SER A 769 -29.15 31.91 8.34
CA SER A 769 -28.03 31.71 7.40
C SER A 769 -28.16 30.37 6.65
N SER A 770 -28.09 30.39 5.32
CA SER A 770 -28.12 29.19 4.47
C SER A 770 -26.73 28.71 4.02
N THR A 771 -25.64 29.19 4.62
CA THR A 771 -24.29 28.90 4.12
C THR A 771 -23.23 28.53 5.17
N GLY A 772 -23.62 28.32 6.43
CA GLY A 772 -22.71 27.81 7.46
C GLY A 772 -23.42 26.83 8.37
N ALA A 773 -23.41 25.53 8.02
CA ALA A 773 -23.87 24.44 8.90
C ALA A 773 -23.63 23.01 8.33
N PHE A 774 -23.26 22.84 7.05
CA PHE A 774 -23.32 21.52 6.41
C PHE A 774 -22.03 20.67 6.44
N ALA A 775 -20.87 21.23 6.81
CA ALA A 775 -19.61 20.48 6.81
C ALA A 775 -19.22 19.92 8.20
N GLY A 776 -19.42 20.68 9.29
CA GLY A 776 -18.99 20.25 10.63
C GLY A 776 -19.85 19.16 11.28
N ILE A 777 -21.15 19.12 10.98
CA ILE A 777 -22.12 18.22 11.65
C ILE A 777 -21.99 16.76 11.14
N LEU A 778 -21.66 16.56 9.86
CA LEU A 778 -21.55 15.22 9.27
C LEU A 778 -20.22 14.53 9.61
N THR A 779 -19.13 15.28 9.73
CA THR A 779 -17.81 14.75 10.11
C THR A 779 -17.77 14.34 11.58
N VAL A 780 -18.34 15.16 12.47
CA VAL A 780 -18.43 14.83 13.91
C VAL A 780 -19.37 13.63 14.13
N LEU A 781 -20.51 13.53 13.43
CA LEU A 781 -21.40 12.36 13.52
C LEU A 781 -20.78 11.07 12.94
N ALA A 782 -19.93 11.16 11.91
CA ALA A 782 -19.23 10.02 11.33
C ALA A 782 -18.14 9.47 12.25
N VAL A 783 -17.38 10.37 12.89
CA VAL A 783 -16.37 10.01 13.92
C VAL A 783 -17.05 9.39 15.15
N LEU A 784 -18.19 9.93 15.60
CA LEU A 784 -18.96 9.41 16.73
C LEU A 784 -19.61 8.03 16.48
N ALA A 785 -20.05 7.75 15.24
CA ALA A 785 -20.62 6.46 14.87
C ALA A 785 -19.54 5.36 14.74
N ALA A 786 -18.34 5.73 14.29
CA ALA A 786 -17.19 4.82 14.20
C ALA A 786 -16.66 4.42 15.60
N LEU A 787 -16.50 5.39 16.50
CA LEU A 787 -16.04 5.14 17.88
C LEU A 787 -17.05 4.33 18.70
N GLY A 788 -18.35 4.62 18.59
CA GLY A 788 -19.39 3.89 19.31
C GLY A 788 -19.59 2.44 18.81
N GLY A 789 -19.41 2.20 17.51
CA GLY A 789 -19.53 0.86 16.91
C GLY A 789 -18.37 -0.06 17.30
N LEU A 790 -17.14 0.46 17.31
CA LEU A 790 -15.93 -0.29 17.66
C LEU A 790 -15.91 -0.70 19.15
N LEU A 791 -16.30 0.22 20.04
CA LEU A 791 -16.36 -0.01 21.49
C LEU A 791 -17.48 -0.98 21.90
N HIS A 792 -18.60 -1.02 21.16
CA HIS A 792 -19.69 -1.96 21.43
C HIS A 792 -19.36 -3.39 21.00
N GLN A 793 -18.57 -3.56 19.93
CA GLN A 793 -18.07 -4.86 19.44
C GLN A 793 -17.03 -5.46 20.39
N LEU A 794 -16.09 -4.63 20.89
CA LEU A 794 -15.08 -5.04 21.89
C LEU A 794 -15.69 -5.51 23.22
N PHE A 795 -16.87 -4.98 23.60
CA PHE A 795 -17.49 -5.23 24.90
C PHE A 795 -18.35 -6.51 24.96
N LEU A 796 -18.95 -6.95 23.84
CA LEU A 796 -19.91 -8.06 23.81
C LEU A 796 -19.33 -9.36 23.23
N GLY A 797 -18.24 -9.30 22.46
CA GLY A 797 -17.64 -10.48 21.85
C GLY A 797 -16.80 -11.35 22.79
N HIS A 798 -16.34 -10.82 23.93
CA HIS A 798 -15.29 -11.47 24.74
C HIS A 798 -15.61 -11.66 26.23
N ILE A 799 -16.85 -11.39 26.65
CA ILE A 799 -17.31 -11.69 28.02
C ILE A 799 -18.41 -12.75 27.97
N GLN A 800 -18.03 -13.97 27.63
CA GLN A 800 -18.69 -15.14 28.20
C GLN A 800 -17.73 -15.80 29.18
N PHE A 801 -17.88 -15.49 30.47
CA PHE A 801 -17.39 -16.37 31.51
C PHE A 801 -18.25 -17.64 31.50
N PRO A 802 -17.71 -18.85 31.25
CA PRO A 802 -18.37 -20.05 31.74
C PRO A 802 -18.20 -20.03 33.25
N GLY A 803 -19.28 -19.71 33.96
CA GLY A 803 -19.33 -19.80 35.41
C GLY A 803 -19.37 -21.26 35.87
N ARG A 804 -18.36 -21.62 36.67
CA ARG A 804 -18.18 -22.85 37.48
C ARG A 804 -17.91 -24.17 36.75
#